data_AF-A0A061JH49-F1
#
_entry.id   AF-A0A061JH49-F1
#
_cell.length_a   1.000
_cell.length_b   1.000
_cell.length_c   1.000
_cell.angle_alpha   90.00
_cell.angle_beta   90.00
_cell.angle_gamma   90.00
#
_symmetry.space_group_name_H-M   'P 1'
#
loop_
_entity.id
_entity.type
_entity.pdbx_description
1 polymer ?
#
loop_
_entity_poly.entity_id
_entity_poly.type
_entity_poly.pdbx_seq_one_letter_code
_entity_poly.pdbx_strand_id
1 'polypeptide(L)'
;MKFLINKKKSLNLRRIYLLIYFLGYIETAFSGGSSGGSNKLESIVAPVPVVLDANDFHAISAYCLDQHGKVENISETFPSKSGYTPTFDSGITRYLSYKFYRDPNTDLARDNNMIFNYCKNQNQEVDIDHMYLMEPKKFGENINKQKTNFDFLQNQKKFYKGNLYIPLNVLDSRGAPQRFQDDSRKYILLGLDDYGIMSGETLQKISSIRLENRPLAIDTMISKAQDVSASGNKVDIAKLETQLKGVQELGDFYANNINLAKNALSGLKEYSYISLSETVKKLIDYFQNAEIGNANTEDAKLNNMLSLYSTTLNTLATIKLKKDKIRTVFNSINEIAKNLPGEEPRDLNELVNSPKKYTIPFRLISDSVSEDSGLVKLFYTFETWEEDLKKLEGKITQLKSVKAGFIKNITTKISALQGSVDKDYPKKKRDFEKGLNNVITQGEVTVFNTIIDPLYQALEKESKEINAEYSNIFQSIEGVNNIQDEIFQNTLTQIKTTLNTIAQKIQTIAAYQETLPSTIQDSYSKILSQKVEIFNALQVDVNDNITKISDLTKATTEAIGKDDDAAPSWESNVTSINSLINNLVQDKEKLGILLAQTKEQDLNLKTSIVTLNSRIDFTLQDITTIKNYVVLNQLKPYYFATINLIIKMTDKFEAPDSFPEALRVYHIEKDQTALVAKYQKISSIKDTLKASLKGYYSLLADIKAANPENAEIIVYKNRIESLIADQGEYCLDTLFDKNIKENMPVNILS
;
A
#
# COMPACT_ATOMS: atom_id res chain seq x y z
N MET A 1 15.59 47.01 -90.02
CA MET A 1 16.24 47.88 -91.02
C MET A 1 17.74 47.84 -90.80
N LYS A 2 18.49 47.36 -91.80
CA LYS A 2 19.96 47.28 -91.80
C LYS A 2 20.55 48.68 -91.99
N PHE A 3 21.37 49.16 -91.05
CA PHE A 3 22.27 50.28 -91.31
C PHE A 3 23.69 49.75 -91.49
N LEU A 4 24.11 49.71 -92.75
CA LEU A 4 25.49 49.59 -93.19
C LEU A 4 26.24 50.86 -92.78
N ILE A 5 27.13 50.77 -91.79
CA ILE A 5 28.11 51.83 -91.51
C ILE A 5 29.42 51.51 -92.24
N ASN A 6 29.79 52.48 -93.05
CA ASN A 6 30.79 52.47 -94.10
C ASN A 6 32.22 52.37 -93.53
N LYS A 7 32.93 51.26 -93.80
CA LYS A 7 34.30 50.94 -93.34
C LYS A 7 35.41 51.89 -93.85
N LYS A 8 35.09 52.92 -94.65
CA LYS A 8 36.07 53.84 -95.28
C LYS A 8 36.40 55.10 -94.46
N LYS A 9 35.68 55.41 -93.37
CA LYS A 9 35.94 56.64 -92.57
C LYS A 9 36.92 56.47 -91.39
N SER A 10 37.25 55.24 -90.95
CA SER A 10 38.19 55.04 -89.82
C SER A 10 39.67 55.03 -90.22
N LEU A 11 39.98 54.85 -91.51
CA LEU A 11 41.35 54.79 -92.01
C LEU A 11 42.00 56.19 -92.18
N ASN A 12 41.20 57.23 -92.40
CA ASN A 12 41.68 58.61 -92.52
C ASN A 12 41.91 59.29 -91.17
N LEU A 13 41.15 58.95 -90.12
CA LEU A 13 41.42 59.48 -88.76
C LEU A 13 42.73 58.91 -88.18
N ARG A 14 43.05 57.64 -88.44
CA ARG A 14 44.34 57.04 -88.03
C ARG A 14 45.55 57.65 -88.76
N ARG A 15 45.37 58.11 -90.01
CA ARG A 15 46.43 58.79 -90.78
C ARG A 15 46.64 60.26 -90.34
N ILE A 16 45.59 60.96 -89.90
CA ILE A 16 45.71 62.33 -89.37
C ILE A 16 46.39 62.33 -88.00
N TYR A 17 46.09 61.35 -87.13
CA TYR A 17 46.78 61.23 -85.83
C TYR A 17 48.27 60.86 -85.97
N LEU A 18 48.63 60.01 -86.92
CA LEU A 18 50.04 59.71 -87.24
C LEU A 18 50.77 60.91 -87.87
N LEU A 19 50.08 61.75 -88.66
CA LEU A 19 50.69 62.96 -89.22
C LEU A 19 50.91 64.06 -88.17
N ILE A 20 50.00 64.23 -87.21
CA ILE A 20 50.17 65.20 -86.11
C ILE A 20 51.24 64.73 -85.12
N TYR A 21 51.38 63.42 -84.92
CA TYR A 21 52.44 62.82 -84.10
C TYR A 21 53.84 62.95 -84.72
N PHE A 22 53.96 62.96 -86.06
CA PHE A 22 55.23 63.17 -86.77
C PHE A 22 55.55 64.65 -87.03
N LEU A 23 54.56 65.53 -87.16
CA LEU A 23 54.78 66.97 -87.37
C LEU A 23 55.19 67.73 -86.09
N GLY A 24 54.87 67.22 -84.90
CA GLY A 24 55.36 67.77 -83.63
C GLY A 24 56.84 67.46 -83.31
N TYR A 25 57.51 66.63 -84.12
CA TYR A 25 58.89 66.18 -83.90
C TYR A 25 59.90 66.77 -84.90
N ILE A 26 59.46 67.65 -85.82
CA ILE A 26 60.30 68.25 -86.87
C ILE A 26 60.16 69.79 -86.85
N GLU A 27 60.35 70.41 -85.68
CA GLU A 27 60.50 71.89 -85.59
C GLU A 27 61.67 72.33 -84.68
N THR A 28 62.56 71.43 -84.29
CA THR A 28 63.77 71.76 -83.49
C THR A 28 65.09 71.23 -84.06
N ALA A 29 65.18 71.02 -85.37
CA ALA A 29 66.46 70.77 -86.03
C ALA A 29 66.51 71.34 -87.46
N PHE A 30 67.31 72.40 -87.63
CA PHE A 30 67.85 72.99 -88.87
C PHE A 30 67.10 74.14 -89.58
N SER A 31 67.49 75.39 -89.25
CA SER A 31 67.90 76.54 -90.10
C SER A 31 67.48 77.87 -89.40
N GLY A 32 68.31 78.82 -88.92
CA GLY A 32 69.61 79.38 -89.34
C GLY A 32 69.37 80.50 -90.38
N GLY A 33 69.61 81.80 -90.19
CA GLY A 33 70.10 82.64 -89.08
C GLY A 33 70.16 84.13 -89.52
N SER A 34 70.39 85.08 -88.59
CA SER A 34 71.17 86.33 -88.80
C SER A 34 71.27 87.15 -87.50
N SER A 35 72.52 87.45 -87.09
CA SER A 35 73.03 88.60 -86.29
C SER A 35 72.27 89.06 -85.03
N GLY A 36 72.81 89.12 -83.81
CA GLY A 36 74.15 88.93 -83.27
C GLY A 36 74.17 89.29 -81.76
N GLY A 37 75.24 88.92 -81.04
CA GLY A 37 75.61 89.58 -79.78
C GLY A 37 75.23 88.89 -78.45
N SER A 38 76.15 88.07 -77.96
CA SER A 38 76.58 87.87 -76.55
C SER A 38 75.66 87.28 -75.46
N ASN A 39 76.22 86.22 -74.87
CA ASN A 39 76.23 85.77 -73.47
C ASN A 39 75.23 84.70 -72.98
N LYS A 40 75.85 83.55 -72.67
CA LYS A 40 75.47 82.43 -71.77
C LYS A 40 74.38 82.74 -70.74
N LEU A 41 73.40 81.84 -70.62
CA LEU A 41 73.10 81.14 -69.37
C LEU A 41 72.35 79.82 -69.64
N GLU A 42 72.69 78.80 -68.85
CA GLU A 42 72.17 77.43 -68.89
C GLU A 42 70.66 77.35 -68.56
N SER A 43 69.93 76.49 -69.27
CA SER A 43 68.63 75.96 -68.86
C SER A 43 68.45 74.56 -69.45
N ILE A 44 68.77 73.55 -68.65
CA ILE A 44 68.35 72.17 -68.91
C ILE A 44 66.85 72.12 -68.60
N VAL A 45 66.02 72.18 -69.64
CA VAL A 45 64.58 71.96 -69.52
C VAL A 45 64.36 70.47 -69.28
N ALA A 46 64.00 70.09 -68.05
CA ALA A 46 63.50 68.76 -67.77
C ALA A 46 62.21 68.51 -68.59
N PRO A 47 62.05 67.35 -69.25
CA PRO A 47 60.82 67.05 -69.97
C PRO A 47 59.64 66.95 -69.00
N VAL A 48 58.52 67.58 -69.36
CA VAL A 48 57.26 67.50 -68.60
C VAL A 48 56.74 66.06 -68.65
N PRO A 49 56.49 65.39 -67.50
CA PRO A 49 55.92 64.05 -67.48
C PRO A 49 54.57 64.03 -68.22
N VAL A 50 54.42 63.12 -69.19
CA VAL A 50 53.14 62.91 -69.87
C VAL A 50 52.25 62.09 -68.96
N VAL A 51 51.10 62.66 -68.57
CA VAL A 51 50.02 61.92 -67.91
C VAL A 51 49.30 61.10 -68.98
N LEU A 52 49.42 59.78 -68.93
CA LEU A 52 48.67 58.91 -69.83
C LEU A 52 47.23 58.79 -69.35
N ASP A 53 46.33 59.61 -69.90
CA ASP A 53 44.87 59.41 -69.79
C ASP A 53 44.27 58.67 -71.00
N ALA A 54 45.08 58.28 -71.98
CA ALA A 54 44.58 57.68 -73.22
C ALA A 54 45.52 56.62 -73.78
N ASN A 55 45.43 55.40 -73.23
CA ASN A 55 45.54 54.13 -73.96
C ASN A 55 45.09 52.99 -73.02
N ASP A 56 43.77 52.75 -72.94
CA ASP A 56 43.16 51.63 -72.19
C ASP A 56 43.68 50.23 -72.60
N PHE A 57 44.47 50.14 -73.67
CA PHE A 57 45.09 48.89 -74.14
C PHE A 57 46.08 48.27 -73.13
N HIS A 58 46.61 49.04 -72.19
CA HIS A 58 47.60 48.56 -71.21
C HIS A 58 47.19 48.77 -69.75
N ALA A 59 45.94 49.20 -69.49
CA ALA A 59 45.44 49.42 -68.13
C ALA A 59 44.41 48.34 -67.74
N ILE A 60 44.62 47.71 -66.59
CA ILE A 60 43.71 46.74 -65.98
C ILE A 60 42.88 47.48 -64.93
N SER A 61 41.56 47.42 -65.07
CA SER A 61 40.64 47.96 -64.07
C SER A 61 40.79 47.21 -62.76
N ALA A 62 40.76 47.95 -61.66
CA ALA A 62 40.82 47.40 -60.32
C ALA A 62 39.43 47.01 -59.84
N TYR A 63 39.33 45.79 -59.31
CA TYR A 63 38.12 45.29 -58.67
C TYR A 63 38.43 44.95 -57.22
N CYS A 64 37.55 45.36 -56.30
CA CYS A 64 37.63 44.94 -54.90
C CYS A 64 36.51 43.94 -54.59
N LEU A 65 36.84 42.94 -53.77
CA LEU A 65 35.93 41.99 -53.15
C LEU A 65 35.61 42.45 -51.73
N ASP A 66 34.34 42.63 -51.40
CA ASP A 66 33.88 43.00 -50.06
C ASP A 66 33.56 41.79 -49.17
N GLN A 67 33.28 42.06 -47.89
CA GLN A 67 32.91 41.04 -46.89
C GLN A 67 31.62 40.27 -47.20
N HIS A 68 30.79 40.76 -48.13
CA HIS A 68 29.55 40.11 -48.56
C HIS A 68 29.74 39.30 -49.85
N GLY A 69 30.98 39.16 -50.32
CA GLY A 69 31.27 38.43 -51.55
C GLY A 69 30.97 39.21 -52.84
N LYS A 70 30.66 40.49 -52.75
CA LYS A 70 30.37 41.34 -53.91
C LYS A 70 31.69 41.87 -54.47
N VAL A 71 31.82 41.79 -55.79
CA VAL A 71 32.92 42.40 -56.52
C VAL A 71 32.48 43.72 -57.13
N GLU A 72 33.25 44.77 -56.88
CA GLU A 72 32.97 46.11 -57.40
C GLU A 72 34.16 46.65 -58.19
N ASN A 73 33.89 47.25 -59.36
CA ASN A 73 34.89 48.03 -60.09
C ASN A 73 35.09 49.35 -59.33
N ILE A 74 36.31 49.59 -58.88
CA ILE A 74 36.65 50.79 -58.10
C ILE A 74 37.44 51.82 -58.90
N SER A 75 37.88 51.50 -60.13
CA SER A 75 38.69 52.41 -60.93
C SER A 75 37.95 53.69 -61.33
N GLU A 76 36.61 53.73 -61.31
CA GLU A 76 35.81 54.92 -61.64
C GLU A 76 35.32 55.69 -60.40
N THR A 77 35.20 55.03 -59.25
CA THR A 77 34.71 55.60 -57.99
C THR A 77 35.83 56.07 -57.06
N PHE A 78 37.05 55.57 -57.29
CA PHE A 78 38.24 55.97 -56.55
C PHE A 78 38.61 57.46 -56.72
N PRO A 79 38.63 58.03 -57.95
CA PRO A 79 39.02 59.44 -58.15
C PRO A 79 37.98 60.44 -57.60
N SER A 80 36.70 60.07 -57.59
CA SER A 80 35.62 60.95 -57.14
C SER A 80 35.55 61.09 -55.62
N LYS A 81 35.98 60.07 -54.87
CA LYS A 81 36.06 60.13 -53.39
C LYS A 81 37.31 60.86 -52.87
N SER A 82 38.41 60.89 -53.62
CA SER A 82 39.66 61.54 -53.21
C SER A 82 39.75 63.04 -53.51
N GLY A 83 38.80 63.61 -54.27
CA GLY A 83 38.75 65.04 -54.61
C GLY A 83 39.87 65.55 -55.53
N TYR A 84 40.84 64.70 -55.86
CA TYR A 84 41.94 64.91 -56.81
C TYR A 84 42.22 63.57 -57.52
N THR A 85 42.77 63.60 -58.74
CA THR A 85 43.15 62.42 -59.52
C THR A 85 44.57 61.99 -59.16
N PRO A 86 44.76 61.00 -58.27
CA PRO A 86 46.08 60.66 -57.77
C PRO A 86 46.90 59.94 -58.85
N THR A 87 48.17 60.32 -58.97
CA THR A 87 49.09 59.83 -60.00
C THR A 87 50.43 59.43 -59.38
N PHE A 88 51.17 58.54 -60.06
CA PHE A 88 52.56 58.24 -59.74
C PHE A 88 53.41 58.34 -61.00
N ASP A 89 54.69 58.66 -60.83
CA ASP A 89 55.63 58.81 -61.94
C ASP A 89 56.53 57.56 -61.99
N SER A 90 56.68 56.96 -63.19
CA SER A 90 57.66 55.90 -63.44
C SER A 90 58.46 56.25 -64.70
N GLY A 91 59.77 56.46 -64.53
CA GLY A 91 60.61 57.03 -65.58
C GLY A 91 60.15 58.44 -65.95
N ILE A 92 59.81 58.67 -67.23
CA ILE A 92 59.30 59.94 -67.76
C ILE A 92 57.78 59.98 -67.92
N THR A 93 57.07 58.95 -67.44
CA THR A 93 55.63 58.77 -67.66
C THR A 93 54.87 58.84 -66.34
N ARG A 94 53.77 59.61 -66.34
CA ARG A 94 52.84 59.71 -65.22
C ARG A 94 51.64 58.80 -65.43
N TYR A 95 51.40 57.93 -64.47
CA TYR A 95 50.34 56.93 -64.47
C TYR A 95 49.26 57.28 -63.44
N LEU A 96 48.02 56.88 -63.73
CA LEU A 96 46.92 57.03 -62.78
C LEU A 96 47.07 55.98 -61.67
N SER A 97 47.17 56.39 -60.42
CA SER A 97 47.43 55.44 -59.31
C SER A 97 46.27 54.50 -58.98
N TYR A 98 45.15 54.59 -59.71
CA TYR A 98 43.90 53.84 -59.48
C TYR A 98 43.57 52.78 -60.54
N LYS A 99 44.46 52.60 -61.52
CA LYS A 99 44.44 51.48 -62.47
C LYS A 99 45.79 50.76 -62.36
N PHE A 100 45.80 49.46 -62.69
CA PHE A 100 47.06 48.72 -62.80
C PHE A 100 47.59 48.84 -64.23
N TYR A 101 48.79 49.38 -64.41
CA TYR A 101 49.37 49.61 -65.73
C TYR A 101 50.43 48.57 -66.09
N ARG A 102 50.30 48.02 -67.29
CA ARG A 102 51.31 47.17 -67.93
C ARG A 102 52.31 48.06 -68.68
N ASP A 103 53.59 47.87 -68.40
CA ASP A 103 54.67 48.37 -69.26
C ASP A 103 54.90 47.40 -70.44
N PRO A 104 55.05 47.89 -71.69
CA PRO A 104 55.42 47.05 -72.83
C PRO A 104 56.76 46.30 -72.66
N ASN A 105 57.70 46.85 -71.89
CA ASN A 105 59.09 46.40 -71.75
C ASN A 105 59.45 45.87 -70.34
N THR A 106 58.62 46.11 -69.32
CA THR A 106 58.83 45.62 -67.95
C THR A 106 57.58 44.89 -67.42
N ASP A 107 57.65 44.32 -66.21
CA ASP A 107 56.47 43.82 -65.49
C ASP A 107 55.47 44.96 -65.21
N LEU A 108 54.29 44.67 -64.65
CA LEU A 108 53.35 45.71 -64.18
C LEU A 108 54.06 46.81 -63.38
N ALA A 109 53.67 48.07 -63.60
CA ALA A 109 54.30 49.24 -62.97
C ALA A 109 54.38 49.09 -61.43
N ARG A 110 55.55 49.41 -60.85
CA ARG A 110 55.87 49.09 -59.44
C ARG A 110 54.99 49.79 -58.39
N ASP A 111 54.38 50.94 -58.71
CA ASP A 111 53.72 51.81 -57.72
C ASP A 111 52.17 51.75 -57.72
N ASN A 112 51.58 50.57 -57.95
CA ASN A 112 50.13 50.36 -57.88
C ASN A 112 49.59 50.19 -56.43
N ASN A 113 50.36 50.64 -55.43
CA ASN A 113 50.15 50.37 -54.00
C ASN A 113 48.89 51.03 -53.44
N MET A 114 48.45 52.14 -54.07
CA MET A 114 47.31 52.93 -53.61
C MET A 114 45.99 52.16 -53.71
N ILE A 115 45.84 51.29 -54.71
CA ILE A 115 44.64 50.46 -54.92
C ILE A 115 44.52 49.40 -53.82
N PHE A 116 45.63 48.72 -53.50
CA PHE A 116 45.66 47.73 -52.43
C PHE A 116 45.32 48.37 -51.07
N ASN A 117 45.91 49.53 -50.76
CA ASN A 117 45.62 50.27 -49.54
C ASN A 117 44.17 50.78 -49.51
N TYR A 118 43.63 51.21 -50.66
CA TYR A 118 42.26 51.66 -50.76
C TYR A 118 41.25 50.56 -50.47
N CYS A 119 41.32 49.44 -51.21
CA CYS A 119 40.41 48.32 -50.97
C CYS A 119 40.51 47.92 -49.49
N LYS A 120 41.73 47.78 -48.97
CA LYS A 120 41.97 47.40 -47.57
C LYS A 120 41.33 48.38 -46.57
N ASN A 121 41.48 49.68 -46.77
CA ASN A 121 40.87 50.72 -45.92
C ASN A 121 39.33 50.75 -46.02
N GLN A 122 38.74 50.14 -47.06
CA GLN A 122 37.30 49.94 -47.19
C GLN A 122 36.85 48.57 -46.64
N ASN A 123 37.74 47.80 -45.97
CA ASN A 123 37.52 46.40 -45.61
C ASN A 123 37.20 45.53 -46.83
N GLN A 124 37.95 45.72 -47.91
CA GLN A 124 37.84 44.95 -49.14
C GLN A 124 39.23 44.44 -49.56
N GLU A 125 39.30 43.39 -50.38
CA GLU A 125 40.55 42.93 -50.97
C GLU A 125 40.54 43.09 -52.48
N VAL A 126 41.68 43.45 -53.09
CA VAL A 126 41.78 43.48 -54.57
C VAL A 126 41.56 42.08 -55.13
N ASP A 127 40.59 41.91 -56.03
CA ASP A 127 40.22 40.63 -56.61
C ASP A 127 40.94 40.36 -57.94
N ILE A 128 42.21 39.99 -57.83
CA ILE A 128 43.10 39.74 -58.98
C ILE A 128 42.58 38.56 -59.84
N ASP A 129 41.93 37.57 -59.23
CA ASP A 129 41.33 36.44 -59.97
C ASP A 129 40.18 36.92 -60.85
N HIS A 130 39.29 37.77 -60.32
CA HIS A 130 38.21 38.35 -61.11
C HIS A 130 38.75 39.26 -62.22
N MET A 131 39.75 40.09 -61.92
CA MET A 131 40.44 40.91 -62.91
C MET A 131 41.00 40.06 -64.06
N TYR A 132 41.65 38.94 -63.73
CA TYR A 132 42.22 38.02 -64.71
C TYR A 132 41.14 37.30 -65.53
N LEU A 133 40.04 36.90 -64.91
CA LEU A 133 38.89 36.28 -65.58
C LEU A 133 38.21 37.23 -66.58
N MET A 134 38.02 38.49 -66.20
CA MET A 134 37.32 39.47 -67.03
C MET A 134 38.12 39.84 -68.28
N GLU A 135 39.44 40.06 -68.13
CA GLU A 135 40.29 40.54 -69.22
C GLU A 135 41.70 39.92 -69.20
N PRO A 136 41.86 38.60 -69.43
CA PRO A 136 43.15 37.91 -69.28
C PRO A 136 44.23 38.46 -70.22
N LYS A 137 43.84 38.94 -71.40
CA LYS A 137 44.76 39.54 -72.40
C LYS A 137 45.42 40.83 -71.91
N LYS A 138 44.82 41.54 -70.94
CA LYS A 138 45.41 42.76 -70.38
C LYS A 138 46.55 42.46 -69.41
N PHE A 139 46.58 41.27 -68.81
CA PHE A 139 47.70 40.80 -67.99
C PHE A 139 48.93 40.45 -68.83
N GLY A 140 48.80 40.13 -70.12
CA GLY A 140 49.95 39.76 -70.96
C GLY A 140 49.56 39.30 -72.36
N GLU A 141 50.49 39.46 -73.31
CA GLU A 141 50.28 39.07 -74.71
C GLU A 141 50.21 37.55 -74.93
N ASN A 142 50.77 36.77 -73.99
CA ASN A 142 50.79 35.31 -74.01
C ASN A 142 50.63 34.75 -72.58
N ILE A 143 50.37 33.44 -72.47
CA ILE A 143 50.08 32.76 -71.21
C ILE A 143 51.21 32.91 -70.18
N ASN A 144 52.48 32.86 -70.61
CA ASN A 144 53.62 33.01 -69.70
C ASN A 144 53.65 34.40 -69.07
N LYS A 145 53.55 35.46 -69.89
CA LYS A 145 53.50 36.85 -69.40
C LYS A 145 52.26 37.12 -68.56
N GLN A 146 51.12 36.55 -68.92
CA GLN A 146 49.90 36.63 -68.13
C GLN A 146 50.09 36.05 -66.73
N LYS A 147 50.69 34.87 -66.63
CA LYS A 147 51.01 34.22 -65.36
C LYS A 147 52.01 35.03 -64.54
N THR A 148 53.12 35.48 -65.13
CA THR A 148 54.12 36.31 -64.43
C THR A 148 53.49 37.58 -63.83
N ASN A 149 52.67 38.28 -64.60
CA ASN A 149 52.02 39.51 -64.13
C ASN A 149 50.91 39.26 -63.10
N PHE A 150 50.16 38.17 -63.25
CA PHE A 150 49.21 37.72 -62.25
C PHE A 150 49.92 37.40 -60.91
N ASP A 151 50.98 36.59 -60.96
CA ASP A 151 51.79 36.21 -59.80
C ASP A 151 52.44 37.45 -59.15
N PHE A 152 52.89 38.41 -59.96
CA PHE A 152 53.40 39.69 -59.46
C PHE A 152 52.34 40.44 -58.64
N LEU A 153 51.11 40.63 -59.14
CA LEU A 153 50.06 41.29 -58.38
C LEU A 153 49.67 40.52 -57.13
N GLN A 154 49.65 39.19 -57.18
CA GLN A 154 49.37 38.36 -56.00
C GLN A 154 50.45 38.55 -54.93
N ASN A 155 51.72 38.61 -55.33
CA ASN A 155 52.83 38.89 -54.41
C ASN A 155 52.75 40.30 -53.82
N GLN A 156 52.37 41.31 -54.61
CA GLN A 156 52.13 42.66 -54.10
C GLN A 156 50.97 42.67 -53.09
N LYS A 157 49.86 41.99 -53.40
CA LYS A 157 48.74 41.84 -52.46
C LYS A 157 49.18 41.23 -51.13
N LYS A 158 50.03 40.20 -51.16
CA LYS A 158 50.62 39.60 -49.95
C LYS A 158 51.51 40.58 -49.19
N PHE A 159 52.40 41.29 -49.88
CA PHE A 159 53.29 42.30 -49.30
C PHE A 159 52.51 43.40 -48.54
N TYR A 160 51.38 43.85 -49.09
CA TYR A 160 50.50 44.85 -48.45
C TYR A 160 49.55 44.28 -47.40
N LYS A 161 49.63 42.98 -47.09
CA LYS A 161 48.70 42.29 -46.20
C LYS A 161 47.25 42.53 -46.63
N GLY A 162 47.01 42.40 -47.94
CA GLY A 162 45.74 42.70 -48.60
C GLY A 162 44.84 41.48 -48.81
N ASN A 163 45.18 40.31 -48.25
CA ASN A 163 44.30 39.15 -48.22
C ASN A 163 43.46 39.18 -46.95
N LEU A 164 42.14 39.28 -47.10
CA LEU A 164 41.17 39.41 -46.02
C LEU A 164 40.16 38.26 -45.98
N TYR A 165 39.79 37.71 -47.14
CA TYR A 165 38.70 36.74 -47.24
C TYR A 165 39.16 35.42 -47.84
N ILE A 166 38.51 34.32 -47.43
CA ILE A 166 38.73 32.98 -48.01
C ILE A 166 37.47 32.62 -48.81
N PRO A 167 37.48 32.74 -50.15
CA PRO A 167 36.35 32.30 -50.96
C PRO A 167 36.18 30.79 -50.90
N LEU A 168 34.93 30.32 -50.87
CA LEU A 168 34.59 28.92 -51.07
C LEU A 168 35.01 28.53 -52.49
N ASN A 169 35.87 27.53 -52.61
CA ASN A 169 36.25 26.96 -53.89
C ASN A 169 35.77 25.52 -53.99
N VAL A 170 35.21 25.17 -55.14
CA VAL A 170 34.76 23.83 -55.50
C VAL A 170 35.53 23.32 -56.71
N LEU A 171 35.59 22.02 -56.89
CA LEU A 171 36.18 21.40 -58.07
C LEU A 171 35.13 21.34 -59.19
N ASP A 172 35.51 21.78 -60.38
CA ASP A 172 34.68 21.62 -61.58
C ASP A 172 34.72 20.17 -62.11
N SER A 173 33.98 19.91 -63.20
CA SER A 173 33.93 18.60 -63.86
C SER A 173 35.28 18.03 -64.33
N ARG A 174 36.32 18.88 -64.42
CA ARG A 174 37.69 18.51 -64.81
C ARG A 174 38.63 18.45 -63.62
N GLY A 175 38.12 18.66 -62.39
CA GLY A 175 38.92 18.71 -61.17
C GLY A 175 39.65 20.03 -60.97
N ALA A 176 39.31 21.10 -61.70
CA ALA A 176 39.95 22.40 -61.52
C ALA A 176 39.21 23.24 -60.45
N PRO A 177 39.92 23.96 -59.57
CA PRO A 177 39.30 24.84 -58.57
C PRO A 177 38.56 26.00 -59.21
N GLN A 178 37.34 26.26 -58.76
CA GLN A 178 36.54 27.42 -59.14
C GLN A 178 35.88 28.03 -57.91
N ARG A 179 35.88 29.37 -57.83
CA ARG A 179 35.17 30.09 -56.77
C ARG A 179 33.67 29.91 -56.92
N PHE A 180 33.02 29.56 -55.83
CA PHE A 180 31.58 29.33 -55.81
C PHE A 180 30.82 30.66 -55.65
N GLN A 181 29.86 30.90 -56.55
CA GLN A 181 28.93 32.02 -56.47
C GLN A 181 27.53 31.53 -56.11
N ASP A 182 26.82 32.33 -55.30
CA ASP A 182 25.40 32.13 -55.08
C ASP A 182 24.55 32.62 -56.26
N ASP A 183 23.23 32.43 -56.17
CA ASP A 183 22.27 32.86 -57.19
C ASP A 183 22.26 34.38 -57.41
N SER A 184 22.73 35.16 -56.42
CA SER A 184 22.91 36.61 -56.52
C SER A 184 24.24 37.00 -57.18
N ARG A 185 24.98 36.02 -57.73
CA ARG A 185 26.32 36.18 -58.33
C ARG A 185 27.36 36.73 -57.36
N LYS A 186 27.16 36.57 -56.05
CA LYS A 186 28.14 36.92 -55.02
C LYS A 186 28.97 35.70 -54.67
N TYR A 187 30.26 35.88 -54.44
CA TYR A 187 31.11 34.79 -53.98
C TYR A 187 30.73 34.40 -52.55
N ILE A 188 30.66 33.10 -52.28
CA ILE A 188 30.51 32.62 -50.91
C ILE A 188 31.88 32.70 -50.23
N LEU A 189 31.95 33.39 -49.09
CA LEU A 189 33.16 33.52 -48.29
C LEU A 189 33.03 32.65 -47.03
N LEU A 190 34.14 32.08 -46.59
CA LEU A 190 34.22 31.38 -45.31
C LEU A 190 34.22 32.41 -44.18
N GLY A 191 33.11 32.52 -43.45
CA GLY A 191 33.05 33.30 -42.22
C GLY A 191 33.80 32.57 -41.11
N LEU A 192 34.82 33.22 -40.55
CA LEU A 192 35.61 32.69 -39.45
C LEU A 192 35.08 33.21 -38.10
N ASP A 193 35.11 32.37 -37.08
CA ASP A 193 34.79 32.74 -35.71
C ASP A 193 36.01 33.32 -34.96
N ASP A 194 35.82 33.67 -33.68
CA ASP A 194 36.87 34.20 -32.82
C ASP A 194 38.03 33.21 -32.59
N TYR A 195 37.88 31.93 -32.93
CA TYR A 195 38.95 30.93 -32.87
C TYR A 195 39.73 30.81 -34.20
N GLY A 196 39.27 31.47 -35.26
CA GLY A 196 39.89 31.42 -36.58
C GLY A 196 39.53 30.17 -37.38
N ILE A 197 38.41 29.52 -37.06
CA ILE A 197 37.83 28.39 -37.83
C ILE A 197 36.47 28.80 -38.42
N MET A 198 35.86 27.98 -39.29
CA MET A 198 34.54 28.31 -39.82
C MET A 198 33.50 28.40 -38.70
N SER A 199 32.73 29.50 -38.69
CA SER A 199 31.58 29.67 -37.80
C SER A 199 30.53 28.57 -38.06
N GLY A 200 29.67 28.30 -37.08
CA GLY A 200 28.62 27.28 -37.22
C GLY A 200 27.71 27.50 -38.43
N GLU A 201 27.34 28.76 -38.70
CA GLU A 201 26.54 29.15 -39.87
C GLU A 201 27.28 28.87 -41.19
N THR A 202 28.56 29.24 -41.27
CA THR A 202 29.41 28.99 -42.44
C THR A 202 29.58 27.50 -42.70
N LEU A 203 29.85 26.74 -41.64
CA LEU A 203 30.02 25.29 -41.70
C LEU A 203 28.74 24.61 -42.20
N GLN A 204 27.56 25.03 -41.72
CA GLN A 204 26.27 24.54 -42.19
C GLN A 204 26.04 24.89 -43.67
N LYS A 205 26.29 26.15 -44.08
CA LYS A 205 26.13 26.58 -45.47
C LYS A 205 27.01 25.79 -46.43
N ILE A 206 28.29 25.61 -46.09
CA ILE A 206 29.25 24.87 -46.93
C ILE A 206 28.91 23.38 -46.95
N SER A 207 28.47 22.82 -45.83
CA SER A 207 27.97 21.44 -45.77
C SER A 207 26.79 21.21 -46.72
N SER A 208 25.82 22.13 -46.76
CA SER A 208 24.70 22.05 -47.70
C SER A 208 25.16 22.13 -49.16
N ILE A 209 26.05 23.07 -49.49
CA ILE A 209 26.62 23.19 -50.84
C ILE A 209 27.36 21.91 -51.24
N ARG A 210 28.09 21.28 -50.31
CA ARG A 210 28.80 20.03 -50.56
C ARG A 210 27.85 18.88 -50.91
N LEU A 211 26.65 18.85 -50.33
CA LEU A 211 25.63 17.82 -50.62
C LEU A 211 25.02 17.95 -52.01
N GLU A 212 25.12 19.10 -52.67
CA GLU A 212 24.74 19.29 -54.08
C GLU A 212 25.78 18.68 -55.06
N ASN A 213 26.57 17.71 -54.60
CA ASN A 213 27.64 17.02 -55.34
C ASN A 213 28.70 17.95 -55.92
N ARG A 214 29.13 18.94 -55.13
CA ARG A 214 30.23 19.83 -55.48
C ARG A 214 31.43 19.53 -54.58
N PRO A 215 32.44 18.76 -55.06
CA PRO A 215 33.63 18.49 -54.28
C PRO A 215 34.35 19.79 -53.92
N LEU A 216 34.89 19.88 -52.70
CA LEU A 216 35.57 21.07 -52.23
C LEU A 216 37.01 21.12 -52.76
N ALA A 217 37.47 22.29 -53.18
CA ALA A 217 38.87 22.54 -53.54
C ALA A 217 39.67 22.93 -52.28
N ILE A 218 39.89 21.96 -51.40
CA ILE A 218 40.45 22.16 -50.05
C ILE A 218 41.83 22.82 -50.10
N ASP A 219 42.75 22.30 -50.91
CA ASP A 219 44.13 22.81 -50.98
C ASP A 219 44.17 24.28 -51.40
N THR A 220 43.30 24.69 -52.32
CA THR A 220 43.16 26.09 -52.75
C THR A 220 42.67 26.97 -51.61
N MET A 221 41.66 26.50 -50.85
CA MET A 221 41.14 27.25 -49.70
C MET A 221 42.16 27.35 -48.55
N ILE A 222 42.96 26.30 -48.31
CA ILE A 222 44.01 26.30 -47.28
C ILE A 222 45.18 27.19 -47.69
N SER A 223 45.61 27.15 -48.95
CA SER A 223 46.62 28.08 -49.45
C SER A 223 46.16 29.54 -49.30
N LYS A 224 44.89 29.84 -49.61
CA LYS A 224 44.31 31.17 -49.40
C LYS A 224 44.20 31.52 -47.91
N ALA A 225 43.86 30.57 -47.04
CA ALA A 225 43.80 30.76 -45.60
C ALA A 225 45.17 31.14 -45.00
N GLN A 226 46.25 30.53 -45.49
CA GLN A 226 47.62 30.88 -45.10
C GLN A 226 47.97 32.33 -45.48
N ASP A 227 47.56 32.77 -46.68
CA ASP A 227 47.76 34.16 -47.13
C ASP A 227 46.94 35.18 -46.30
N VAL A 228 45.72 34.81 -45.91
CA VAL A 228 44.86 35.62 -45.02
C VAL A 228 45.45 35.69 -43.61
N SER A 229 45.97 34.58 -43.09
CA SER A 229 46.69 34.51 -41.81
C SER A 229 47.94 35.39 -41.80
N ALA A 230 48.78 35.30 -42.85
CA ALA A 230 49.98 36.12 -43.01
C ALA A 230 49.67 37.63 -43.11
N SER A 231 48.44 37.98 -43.49
CA SER A 231 47.96 39.37 -43.53
C SER A 231 47.56 39.92 -42.15
N GLY A 232 47.61 39.10 -41.10
CA GLY A 232 47.32 39.50 -39.71
C GLY A 232 45.91 39.13 -39.23
N ASN A 233 45.12 38.43 -40.05
CA ASN A 233 43.81 37.92 -39.64
C ASN A 233 43.98 36.61 -38.85
N LYS A 234 43.13 36.40 -37.85
CA LYS A 234 43.17 35.17 -37.04
C LYS A 234 42.62 34.00 -37.84
N VAL A 235 43.46 33.01 -38.12
CA VAL A 235 43.07 31.77 -38.81
C VAL A 235 43.84 30.59 -38.19
N ASP A 236 43.13 29.56 -37.75
CA ASP A 236 43.71 28.28 -37.31
C ASP A 236 43.72 27.32 -38.51
N ILE A 237 44.85 27.30 -39.23
CA ILE A 237 44.98 26.56 -40.50
C ILE A 237 44.70 25.06 -40.31
N ALA A 238 45.23 24.45 -39.24
CA ALA A 238 45.09 23.02 -39.00
C ALA A 238 43.64 22.63 -38.70
N LYS A 239 42.94 23.41 -37.86
CA LYS A 239 41.53 23.13 -37.55
C LYS A 239 40.61 23.45 -38.72
N LEU A 240 40.89 24.52 -39.47
CA LEU A 240 40.13 24.86 -40.68
C LEU A 240 40.28 23.75 -41.75
N GLU A 241 41.49 23.24 -41.93
CA GLU A 241 41.76 22.08 -42.81
C GLU A 241 41.00 20.84 -42.34
N THR A 242 40.97 20.58 -41.03
CA THR A 242 40.18 19.49 -40.45
C THR A 242 38.69 19.65 -40.75
N GLN A 243 38.13 20.86 -40.60
CA GLN A 243 36.72 21.12 -40.94
C GLN A 243 36.43 20.89 -42.43
N LEU A 244 37.26 21.42 -43.33
CA LEU A 244 37.05 21.29 -44.78
C LEU A 244 37.20 19.84 -45.24
N LYS A 245 38.21 19.11 -44.75
CA LYS A 245 38.41 17.67 -45.03
C LYS A 245 37.27 16.84 -44.48
N GLY A 246 36.83 17.08 -43.25
CA GLY A 246 35.70 16.34 -42.69
C GLY A 246 34.39 16.66 -43.39
N VAL A 247 34.11 17.90 -43.83
CA VAL A 247 32.93 18.20 -44.67
C VAL A 247 32.99 17.43 -46.00
N GLN A 248 34.16 17.37 -46.63
CA GLN A 248 34.36 16.59 -47.86
C GLN A 248 34.10 15.10 -47.63
N GLU A 249 34.70 14.51 -46.59
CA GLU A 249 34.55 13.11 -46.20
C GLU A 249 33.10 12.76 -45.86
N LEU A 250 32.44 13.59 -45.05
CA LEU A 250 31.01 13.46 -44.72
C LEU A 250 30.15 13.50 -46.00
N GLY A 251 30.46 14.39 -46.94
CA GLY A 251 29.75 14.50 -48.21
C GLY A 251 29.90 13.26 -49.09
N ASP A 252 31.11 12.68 -49.15
CA ASP A 252 31.37 11.43 -49.85
C ASP A 252 30.63 10.26 -49.17
N PHE A 253 30.65 10.22 -47.85
CA PHE A 253 29.94 9.22 -47.08
C PHE A 253 28.42 9.30 -47.30
N TYR A 254 27.85 10.52 -47.29
CA TYR A 254 26.44 10.75 -47.62
C TYR A 254 26.09 10.23 -49.02
N ALA A 255 26.86 10.63 -50.04
CA ALA A 255 26.58 10.28 -51.44
C ALA A 255 26.56 8.76 -51.66
N ASN A 256 27.48 8.04 -51.00
CA ASN A 256 27.57 6.58 -51.08
C ASN A 256 26.44 5.85 -50.35
N ASN A 257 25.79 6.47 -49.36
CA ASN A 257 24.88 5.78 -48.45
C ASN A 257 23.42 6.28 -48.48
N ILE A 258 23.13 7.42 -49.10
CA ILE A 258 21.78 8.01 -49.08
C ILE A 258 20.70 7.09 -49.68
N ASN A 259 21.01 6.32 -50.72
CA ASN A 259 20.05 5.39 -51.31
C ASN A 259 19.75 4.19 -50.38
N LEU A 260 20.77 3.69 -49.68
CA LEU A 260 20.59 2.66 -48.66
C LEU A 260 19.70 3.19 -47.52
N ALA A 261 19.98 4.40 -47.04
CA ALA A 261 19.24 5.02 -45.97
C ALA A 261 17.76 5.31 -46.35
N LYS A 262 17.51 5.82 -47.57
CA LYS A 262 16.15 5.96 -48.14
C LYS A 262 15.39 4.64 -48.15
N ASN A 263 16.00 3.57 -48.63
CA ASN A 263 15.36 2.26 -48.71
C ASN A 263 15.06 1.69 -47.31
N ALA A 264 16.03 1.76 -46.40
CA ALA A 264 15.89 1.24 -45.03
C ALA A 264 14.85 2.01 -44.19
N LEU A 265 14.84 3.33 -44.30
CA LEU A 265 13.97 4.21 -43.50
C LEU A 265 12.62 4.51 -44.13
N SER A 266 12.39 4.13 -45.39
CA SER A 266 11.10 4.31 -46.08
C SER A 266 9.89 3.80 -45.27
N GLY A 267 10.07 2.66 -44.58
CA GLY A 267 9.05 2.06 -43.73
C GLY A 267 8.74 2.85 -42.45
N LEU A 268 9.49 3.89 -42.08
CA LEU A 268 9.13 4.73 -40.93
C LEU A 268 7.86 5.56 -41.19
N LYS A 269 7.50 5.77 -42.46
CA LYS A 269 6.32 6.56 -42.88
C LYS A 269 4.98 6.03 -42.37
N GLU A 270 4.92 4.78 -41.91
CA GLU A 270 3.71 4.19 -41.32
C GLU A 270 3.48 4.62 -39.86
N TYR A 271 4.45 5.31 -39.23
CA TYR A 271 4.39 5.72 -37.83
C TYR A 271 4.26 7.23 -37.67
N SER A 272 3.59 7.65 -36.60
CA SER A 272 3.42 9.06 -36.22
C SER A 272 4.21 9.38 -34.96
N TYR A 273 5.13 10.34 -35.05
CA TYR A 273 5.87 10.84 -33.89
C TYR A 273 4.94 11.40 -32.81
N ILE A 274 3.95 12.21 -33.19
CA ILE A 274 3.02 12.84 -32.25
C ILE A 274 2.22 11.76 -31.51
N SER A 275 1.62 10.83 -32.25
CA SER A 275 0.77 9.78 -31.66
C SER A 275 1.57 8.83 -30.76
N LEU A 276 2.80 8.47 -31.16
CA LEU A 276 3.69 7.67 -30.31
C LEU A 276 4.14 8.44 -29.07
N SER A 277 4.50 9.72 -29.21
CA SER A 277 4.89 10.55 -28.08
C SER A 277 3.76 10.68 -27.05
N GLU A 278 2.53 10.92 -27.50
CA GLU A 278 1.35 10.99 -26.63
C GLU A 278 1.08 9.66 -25.95
N THR A 279 1.23 8.55 -26.68
CA THR A 279 1.06 7.20 -26.14
C THR A 279 2.11 6.88 -25.07
N VAL A 280 3.38 7.17 -25.33
CA VAL A 280 4.48 6.95 -24.37
C VAL A 280 4.26 7.79 -23.11
N LYS A 281 3.95 9.09 -23.24
CA LYS A 281 3.64 9.96 -22.10
C LYS A 281 2.47 9.41 -21.27
N LYS A 282 1.38 9.04 -21.95
CA LYS A 282 0.20 8.43 -21.31
C LYS A 282 0.54 7.15 -20.54
N LEU A 283 1.42 6.30 -21.07
CA LEU A 283 1.87 5.08 -20.39
C LEU A 283 2.73 5.40 -19.16
N ILE A 284 3.71 6.30 -19.30
CA ILE A 284 4.57 6.75 -18.21
C ILE A 284 3.72 7.35 -17.08
N ASP A 285 2.87 8.32 -17.40
CA ASP A 285 2.01 9.01 -16.43
C ASP A 285 1.09 8.02 -15.71
N TYR A 286 0.52 7.04 -16.44
CA TYR A 286 -0.35 6.05 -15.81
C TYR A 286 0.41 5.12 -14.86
N PHE A 287 1.49 4.49 -15.30
CA PHE A 287 2.17 3.47 -14.49
C PHE A 287 2.96 4.06 -13.32
N GLN A 288 3.46 5.30 -13.44
CA GLN A 288 4.08 6.01 -12.32
C GLN A 288 3.06 6.31 -11.20
N ASN A 289 1.83 6.66 -11.57
CA ASN A 289 0.77 7.03 -10.62
C ASN A 289 -0.15 5.85 -10.24
N ALA A 290 0.01 4.68 -10.86
CA ALA A 290 -0.79 3.51 -10.55
C ALA A 290 -0.41 2.92 -9.19
N GLU A 291 -1.38 2.82 -8.29
CA GLU A 291 -1.20 2.26 -6.96
C GLU A 291 -1.50 0.76 -6.95
N ILE A 292 -0.60 -0.02 -6.34
CA ILE A 292 -0.72 -1.47 -6.25
C ILE A 292 -1.79 -1.82 -5.21
N GLY A 293 -2.71 -2.73 -5.55
CA GLY A 293 -3.74 -3.20 -4.64
C GLY A 293 -4.82 -2.17 -4.24
N ASN A 294 -4.84 -0.97 -4.84
CA ASN A 294 -5.91 0.02 -4.64
C ASN A 294 -7.10 -0.26 -5.58
N ALA A 295 -8.25 0.37 -5.33
CA ALA A 295 -9.47 0.27 -6.13
C ALA A 295 -9.41 1.05 -7.46
N ASN A 296 -8.49 2.02 -7.58
CA ASN A 296 -8.37 2.89 -8.76
C ASN A 296 -7.66 2.24 -9.95
N THR A 297 -7.10 1.05 -9.76
CA THR A 297 -6.70 0.12 -10.81
C THR A 297 -7.89 -0.76 -11.15
N GLU A 298 -8.93 -0.19 -11.78
CA GLU A 298 -9.98 -1.01 -12.40
C GLU A 298 -9.32 -1.99 -13.36
N ASP A 299 -9.53 -3.29 -13.18
CA ASP A 299 -8.88 -4.35 -13.95
C ASP A 299 -8.99 -4.10 -15.46
N ALA A 300 -10.12 -3.54 -15.92
CA ALA A 300 -10.32 -3.14 -17.32
C ALA A 300 -9.34 -2.03 -17.77
N LYS A 301 -9.13 -1.00 -16.95
CA LYS A 301 -8.21 0.10 -17.26
C LYS A 301 -6.74 -0.38 -17.24
N LEU A 302 -6.36 -1.19 -16.25
CA LEU A 302 -5.02 -1.77 -16.19
C LEU A 302 -4.75 -2.66 -17.41
N ASN A 303 -5.67 -3.56 -17.75
CA ASN A 303 -5.54 -4.43 -18.92
C ASN A 303 -5.43 -3.64 -20.23
N ASN A 304 -6.20 -2.57 -20.38
CA ASN A 304 -6.09 -1.68 -21.55
C ASN A 304 -4.70 -1.02 -21.63
N MET A 305 -4.15 -0.54 -20.52
CA MET A 305 -2.83 0.10 -20.49
C MET A 305 -1.69 -0.91 -20.68
N LEU A 306 -1.85 -2.15 -20.21
CA LEU A 306 -0.90 -3.25 -20.48
C LEU A 306 -0.88 -3.67 -21.96
N SER A 307 -2.06 -3.72 -22.59
CA SER A 307 -2.18 -3.97 -24.02
C SER A 307 -1.53 -2.85 -24.84
N LEU A 308 -1.80 -1.59 -24.46
CA LEU A 308 -1.17 -0.43 -25.06
C LEU A 308 0.35 -0.46 -24.89
N TYR A 309 0.85 -0.74 -23.68
CA TYR A 309 2.28 -0.89 -23.37
C TYR A 309 2.97 -1.91 -24.27
N SER A 310 2.40 -3.12 -24.36
CA SER A 310 2.97 -4.21 -25.15
C SER A 310 2.97 -3.88 -26.64
N THR A 311 1.88 -3.27 -27.13
CA THR A 311 1.75 -2.82 -28.52
C THR A 311 2.76 -1.72 -28.84
N THR A 312 2.94 -0.74 -27.95
CA THR A 312 3.91 0.34 -28.11
C THR A 312 5.33 -0.18 -28.10
N LEU A 313 5.71 -1.08 -27.17
CA LEU A 313 7.05 -1.70 -27.17
C LEU A 313 7.32 -2.48 -28.45
N ASN A 314 6.36 -3.27 -28.95
CA ASN A 314 6.51 -3.97 -30.23
C ASN A 314 6.67 -3.00 -31.41
N THR A 315 5.96 -1.87 -31.38
CA THR A 315 6.09 -0.81 -32.37
C THR A 315 7.50 -0.19 -32.34
N LEU A 316 8.00 0.16 -31.15
CA LEU A 316 9.35 0.71 -30.96
C LEU A 316 10.43 -0.29 -31.36
N ALA A 317 10.27 -1.57 -31.06
CA ALA A 317 11.17 -2.64 -31.49
C ALA A 317 11.19 -2.77 -33.03
N THR A 318 10.04 -2.63 -33.69
CA THR A 318 9.96 -2.65 -35.15
C THR A 318 10.65 -1.43 -35.77
N ILE A 319 10.47 -0.24 -35.18
CA ILE A 319 11.19 0.98 -35.56
C ILE A 319 12.71 0.79 -35.42
N LYS A 320 13.14 0.18 -34.30
CA LYS A 320 14.54 -0.16 -34.05
C LYS A 320 15.13 -1.00 -35.18
N LEU A 321 14.44 -2.07 -35.58
CA LEU A 321 14.88 -2.92 -36.69
C LEU A 321 15.04 -2.15 -38.02
N LYS A 322 14.23 -1.11 -38.26
CA LYS A 322 14.38 -0.24 -39.44
C LYS A 322 15.62 0.65 -39.32
N LYS A 323 15.89 1.24 -38.16
CA LYS A 323 17.11 2.03 -37.90
C LYS A 323 18.38 1.18 -37.92
N ASP A 324 18.33 -0.03 -37.38
CA ASP A 324 19.47 -0.93 -37.25
C ASP A 324 20.12 -1.24 -38.61
N LYS A 325 19.33 -1.27 -39.68
CA LYS A 325 19.80 -1.43 -41.07
C LYS A 325 20.79 -0.35 -41.52
N ILE A 326 20.73 0.85 -40.93
CA ILE A 326 21.65 1.95 -41.24
C ILE A 326 22.50 2.35 -40.03
N ARG A 327 22.44 1.63 -38.90
CA ARG A 327 23.11 2.05 -37.66
C ARG A 327 24.62 2.18 -37.84
N THR A 328 25.27 1.24 -38.50
CA THR A 328 26.71 1.32 -38.77
C THR A 328 27.07 2.55 -39.60
N VAL A 329 26.28 2.83 -40.64
CA VAL A 329 26.43 4.00 -41.53
C VAL A 329 26.23 5.29 -40.75
N PHE A 330 25.13 5.38 -40.00
CA PHE A 330 24.80 6.55 -39.19
C PHE A 330 25.85 6.80 -38.09
N ASN A 331 26.31 5.76 -37.41
CA ASN A 331 27.34 5.90 -36.39
C ASN A 331 28.66 6.39 -37.00
N SER A 332 29.06 5.86 -38.16
CA SER A 332 30.29 6.28 -38.83
C SER A 332 30.24 7.74 -39.26
N ILE A 333 29.14 8.18 -39.89
CA ILE A 333 28.98 9.59 -40.31
C ILE A 333 28.89 10.52 -39.09
N ASN A 334 28.27 10.07 -37.99
CA ASN A 334 28.15 10.85 -36.77
C ASN A 334 29.49 10.98 -36.03
N GLU A 335 30.32 9.93 -36.01
CA GLU A 335 31.67 9.98 -35.41
C GLU A 335 32.60 10.92 -36.18
N ILE A 336 32.54 10.95 -37.51
CA ILE A 336 33.28 11.93 -38.31
C ILE A 336 32.83 13.36 -37.93
N ALA A 337 31.52 13.62 -37.86
CA ALA A 337 30.98 14.93 -37.50
C ALA A 337 31.34 15.35 -36.07
N LYS A 338 31.37 14.41 -35.12
CA LYS A 338 31.77 14.65 -33.73
C LYS A 338 33.21 15.14 -33.63
N ASN A 339 34.12 14.56 -34.44
CA ASN A 339 35.52 14.93 -34.49
C ASN A 339 35.80 16.26 -35.22
N LEU A 340 34.80 16.85 -35.90
CA LEU A 340 34.95 18.16 -36.50
C LEU A 340 35.00 19.27 -35.43
N PRO A 341 35.97 20.21 -35.52
CA PRO A 341 35.94 21.44 -34.75
C PRO A 341 34.66 22.24 -35.04
N GLY A 342 33.98 22.70 -34.00
CA GLY A 342 32.76 23.49 -34.11
C GLY A 342 31.80 23.26 -32.95
N GLU A 343 30.74 24.06 -32.92
CA GLU A 343 29.73 23.99 -31.87
C GLU A 343 28.87 22.73 -31.95
N GLU A 344 28.56 22.16 -30.77
CA GLU A 344 27.57 21.11 -30.60
C GLU A 344 26.15 21.72 -30.54
N PRO A 345 25.11 21.02 -31.03
CA PRO A 345 23.73 21.35 -30.71
C PRO A 345 23.43 21.01 -29.25
N ARG A 346 22.66 21.85 -28.53
CA ARG A 346 22.35 21.64 -27.11
C ARG A 346 21.32 20.54 -26.88
N ASP A 347 20.38 20.40 -27.80
CA ASP A 347 19.30 19.42 -27.73
C ASP A 347 18.83 19.00 -29.14
N LEU A 348 17.86 18.08 -29.19
CA LEU A 348 17.29 17.58 -30.43
C LEU A 348 16.55 18.67 -31.23
N ASN A 349 15.92 19.64 -30.58
CA ASN A 349 15.25 20.73 -31.29
C ASN A 349 16.27 21.64 -31.97
N GLU A 350 17.38 21.94 -31.30
CA GLU A 350 18.50 22.66 -31.90
C GLU A 350 19.13 21.84 -33.03
N LEU A 351 19.37 20.53 -32.87
CA LEU A 351 19.89 19.68 -33.94
C LEU A 351 19.00 19.70 -35.19
N VAL A 352 17.67 19.71 -35.03
CA VAL A 352 16.72 19.74 -36.15
C VAL A 352 16.68 21.10 -36.85
N ASN A 353 16.75 22.19 -36.09
CA ASN A 353 16.63 23.55 -36.64
C ASN A 353 17.97 24.15 -37.11
N SER A 354 19.06 23.76 -36.45
CA SER A 354 20.42 24.25 -36.67
C SER A 354 21.42 23.12 -36.36
N PRO A 355 21.63 22.17 -37.30
CA PRO A 355 22.46 21.00 -37.05
C PRO A 355 23.96 21.31 -36.93
N LYS A 356 24.41 22.54 -37.24
CA LYS A 356 25.82 22.97 -37.12
C LYS A 356 26.75 21.99 -37.84
N LYS A 357 27.77 21.44 -37.15
CA LYS A 357 28.69 20.43 -37.70
C LYS A 357 28.03 19.09 -38.07
N TYR A 358 26.82 18.82 -37.59
CA TYR A 358 26.03 17.64 -37.94
C TYR A 358 25.13 17.86 -39.16
N THR A 359 25.30 18.94 -39.92
CA THR A 359 24.46 19.22 -41.10
C THR A 359 24.35 18.02 -42.04
N ILE A 360 25.47 17.36 -42.36
CA ILE A 360 25.47 16.20 -43.26
C ILE A 360 24.86 14.93 -42.60
N PRO A 361 25.24 14.52 -41.38
CA PRO A 361 24.54 13.46 -40.65
C PRO A 361 23.03 13.68 -40.52
N PHE A 362 22.62 14.91 -40.23
CA PHE A 362 21.22 15.30 -40.15
C PHE A 362 20.54 15.16 -41.53
N ARG A 363 21.14 15.69 -42.59
CA ARG A 363 20.62 15.58 -43.96
C ARG A 363 20.55 14.14 -44.43
N LEU A 364 21.47 13.25 -44.02
CA LEU A 364 21.36 11.81 -44.31
C LEU A 364 20.03 11.25 -43.81
N ILE A 365 19.62 11.60 -42.59
CA ILE A 365 18.34 11.14 -42.02
C ILE A 365 17.17 11.90 -42.63
N SER A 366 17.21 13.23 -42.64
CA SER A 366 16.16 14.11 -43.19
C SER A 366 15.81 13.71 -44.62
N ASP A 367 16.80 13.59 -45.50
CA ASP A 367 16.58 13.30 -46.92
C ASP A 367 16.12 11.85 -47.14
N SER A 368 16.49 10.95 -46.23
CA SER A 368 16.03 9.55 -46.24
C SER A 368 14.55 9.42 -45.90
N VAL A 369 14.01 10.32 -45.10
CA VAL A 369 12.60 10.35 -44.70
C VAL A 369 11.80 11.44 -45.41
N SER A 370 12.30 11.96 -46.53
CA SER A 370 11.63 13.00 -47.34
C SER A 370 11.39 14.32 -46.59
N GLU A 371 12.34 14.71 -45.74
CA GLU A 371 12.34 15.94 -44.94
C GLU A 371 11.17 16.05 -43.94
N ASP A 372 10.52 14.92 -43.62
CA ASP A 372 9.47 14.86 -42.60
C ASP A 372 10.08 15.05 -41.20
N SER A 373 9.88 16.25 -40.63
CA SER A 373 10.37 16.61 -39.31
C SER A 373 9.89 15.68 -38.18
N GLY A 374 8.71 15.07 -38.32
CA GLY A 374 8.18 14.10 -37.37
C GLY A 374 8.96 12.79 -37.42
N LEU A 375 9.24 12.28 -38.63
CA LEU A 375 10.03 11.06 -38.81
C LEU A 375 11.50 11.25 -38.41
N VAL A 376 12.07 12.44 -38.65
CA VAL A 376 13.40 12.78 -38.15
C VAL A 376 13.42 12.73 -36.62
N LYS A 377 12.47 13.40 -35.94
CA LYS A 377 12.36 13.33 -34.47
C LYS A 377 12.17 11.90 -33.98
N LEU A 378 11.34 11.10 -34.66
CA LEU A 378 11.14 9.69 -34.31
C LEU A 378 12.45 8.90 -34.35
N PHE A 379 13.29 9.09 -35.38
CA PHE A 379 14.58 8.41 -35.53
C PHE A 379 15.52 8.63 -34.34
N TYR A 380 15.51 9.84 -33.78
CA TYR A 380 16.37 10.23 -32.66
C TYR A 380 15.78 9.89 -31.29
N THR A 381 14.46 9.87 -31.12
CA THR A 381 13.83 9.77 -29.79
C THR A 381 13.38 8.35 -29.39
N PHE A 382 13.10 7.45 -30.35
CA PHE A 382 12.40 6.20 -30.02
C PHE A 382 13.16 5.27 -29.04
N GLU A 383 14.51 5.29 -29.03
CA GLU A 383 15.32 4.47 -28.11
C GLU A 383 15.14 4.92 -26.66
N THR A 384 15.11 6.24 -26.44
CA THR A 384 14.80 6.81 -25.11
C THR A 384 13.41 6.40 -24.67
N TRP A 385 12.41 6.43 -25.55
CA TRP A 385 11.07 5.94 -25.24
C TRP A 385 11.03 4.44 -24.93
N GLU A 386 11.79 3.62 -25.68
CA GLU A 386 11.91 2.17 -25.41
C GLU A 386 12.48 1.92 -24.00
N GLU A 387 13.55 2.63 -23.65
CA GLU A 387 14.19 2.53 -22.32
C GLU A 387 13.27 3.01 -21.20
N ASP A 388 12.60 4.15 -21.37
CA ASP A 388 11.70 4.69 -20.36
C ASP A 388 10.51 3.76 -20.12
N LEU A 389 9.96 3.15 -21.17
CA LEU A 389 8.93 2.13 -21.03
C LEU A 389 9.47 0.85 -20.37
N LYS A 390 10.68 0.40 -20.69
CA LYS A 390 11.28 -0.79 -20.03
C LYS A 390 11.52 -0.58 -18.53
N LYS A 391 11.85 0.64 -18.09
CA LYS A 391 11.97 0.97 -16.65
C LYS A 391 10.67 0.74 -15.87
N LEU A 392 9.51 0.73 -16.53
CA LEU A 392 8.21 0.47 -15.91
C LEU A 392 7.94 -1.02 -15.65
N GLU A 393 8.74 -1.94 -16.19
CA GLU A 393 8.47 -3.40 -16.15
C GLU A 393 8.38 -3.94 -14.72
N GLY A 394 9.22 -3.45 -13.81
CA GLY A 394 9.16 -3.81 -12.39
C GLY A 394 7.84 -3.39 -11.74
N LYS A 395 7.40 -2.15 -11.99
CA LYS A 395 6.12 -1.63 -11.48
C LYS A 395 4.92 -2.37 -12.09
N ILE A 396 4.97 -2.67 -13.39
CA ILE A 396 3.94 -3.44 -14.11
C ILE A 396 3.80 -4.85 -13.52
N THR A 397 4.93 -5.52 -13.27
CA THR A 397 4.92 -6.87 -12.69
C THR A 397 4.26 -6.87 -11.32
N GLN A 398 4.58 -5.88 -10.49
CA GLN A 398 3.99 -5.74 -9.16
C GLN A 398 2.49 -5.40 -9.21
N LEU A 399 2.06 -4.54 -10.14
CA LEU A 399 0.63 -4.25 -10.38
C LEU A 399 -0.17 -5.49 -10.79
N LYS A 400 0.43 -6.43 -11.54
CA LYS A 400 -0.23 -7.69 -11.92
C LYS A 400 -0.31 -8.69 -10.78
N SER A 401 0.67 -8.69 -9.88
CA SER A 401 0.75 -9.70 -8.81
C SER A 401 -0.23 -9.50 -7.66
N VAL A 402 -0.77 -8.28 -7.49
CA VAL A 402 -1.73 -7.97 -6.43
C VAL A 402 -3.08 -7.65 -7.05
N LYS A 403 -4.13 -8.35 -6.60
CA LYS A 403 -5.50 -8.10 -7.07
C LYS A 403 -5.95 -6.67 -6.76
N ALA A 404 -6.70 -6.06 -7.67
CA ALA A 404 -7.32 -4.77 -7.45
C ALA A 404 -8.18 -4.77 -6.16
N GLY A 405 -8.11 -3.68 -5.41
CA GLY A 405 -8.86 -3.51 -4.15
C GLY A 405 -8.37 -4.36 -2.97
N PHE A 406 -7.23 -5.05 -3.07
CA PHE A 406 -6.63 -5.81 -1.96
C PHE A 406 -6.53 -4.99 -0.67
N ILE A 407 -5.99 -3.77 -0.75
CA ILE A 407 -5.79 -2.90 0.43
C ILE A 407 -7.12 -2.56 1.09
N LYS A 408 -8.11 -2.15 0.28
CA LYS A 408 -9.46 -1.85 0.77
C LYS A 408 -10.10 -3.07 1.44
N ASN A 409 -9.97 -4.25 0.84
CA ASN A 409 -10.54 -5.49 1.37
C ASN A 409 -9.90 -5.86 2.72
N ILE A 410 -8.58 -5.83 2.82
CA ILE A 410 -7.85 -6.10 4.06
C ILE A 410 -8.23 -5.10 5.16
N THR A 411 -8.26 -3.80 4.87
CA THR A 411 -8.68 -2.78 5.83
C THR A 411 -10.11 -3.00 6.31
N THR A 412 -11.02 -3.42 5.42
CA THR A 412 -12.40 -3.75 5.77
C THR A 412 -12.46 -4.96 6.70
N LYS A 413 -11.71 -6.02 6.40
CA LYS A 413 -11.63 -7.22 7.26
C LYS A 413 -11.01 -6.94 8.62
N ILE A 414 -9.98 -6.10 8.68
CA ILE A 414 -9.37 -5.66 9.95
C ILE A 414 -10.38 -4.87 10.78
N SER A 415 -11.15 -3.98 10.16
CA SER A 415 -12.18 -3.22 10.85
C SER A 415 -13.31 -4.12 11.38
N ALA A 416 -13.69 -5.15 10.63
CA ALA A 416 -14.64 -6.16 11.07
C ALA A 416 -14.10 -7.00 12.24
N LEU A 417 -12.87 -7.51 12.13
CA LEU A 417 -12.18 -8.23 13.20
C LEU A 417 -12.06 -7.37 14.47
N GLN A 418 -11.73 -6.09 14.32
CA GLN A 418 -11.69 -5.16 15.43
C GLN A 418 -13.08 -5.00 16.08
N GLY A 419 -14.16 -4.98 15.29
CA GLY A 419 -15.53 -5.03 15.80
C GLY A 419 -15.80 -6.27 16.66
N SER A 420 -15.43 -7.45 16.17
CA SER A 420 -15.60 -8.71 16.91
C SER A 420 -14.82 -8.71 18.23
N VAL A 421 -13.58 -8.21 18.22
CA VAL A 421 -12.71 -8.13 19.40
C VAL A 421 -13.16 -7.07 20.40
N ASP A 422 -13.57 -5.88 19.93
CA ASP A 422 -13.87 -4.73 20.80
C ASP A 422 -15.33 -4.69 21.28
N LYS A 423 -16.25 -5.36 20.58
CA LYS A 423 -17.70 -5.29 20.88
C LYS A 423 -18.32 -6.66 21.12
N ASP A 424 -18.16 -7.59 20.19
CA ASP A 424 -18.93 -8.84 20.22
C ASP A 424 -18.43 -9.80 21.29
N TYR A 425 -17.11 -10.02 21.38
CA TYR A 425 -16.52 -10.86 22.42
C TYR A 425 -16.74 -10.29 23.84
N PRO A 426 -16.49 -9.00 24.13
CA PRO A 426 -16.79 -8.42 25.45
C PRO A 426 -18.27 -8.52 25.84
N LYS A 427 -19.19 -8.42 24.88
CA LYS A 427 -20.63 -8.62 25.12
C LYS A 427 -20.92 -10.06 25.53
N LYS A 428 -20.44 -11.05 24.77
CA LYS A 428 -20.63 -12.48 25.11
C LYS A 428 -19.97 -12.84 26.44
N LYS A 429 -18.78 -12.29 26.72
CA LYS A 429 -18.10 -12.45 28.01
C LYS A 429 -18.99 -11.96 29.16
N ARG A 430 -19.57 -10.76 29.02
CA ARG A 430 -20.47 -10.20 30.04
C ARG A 430 -21.72 -11.04 30.22
N ASP A 431 -22.30 -11.55 29.13
CA ASP A 431 -23.49 -12.41 29.18
C ASP A 431 -23.17 -13.72 29.91
N PHE A 432 -22.01 -14.33 29.65
CA PHE A 432 -21.51 -15.51 30.36
C PHE A 432 -21.28 -15.25 31.86
N GLU A 433 -20.55 -14.18 32.22
CA GLU A 433 -20.29 -13.81 33.62
C GLU A 433 -21.57 -13.48 34.39
N LYS A 434 -22.54 -12.83 33.73
CA LYS A 434 -23.86 -12.58 34.30
C LYS A 434 -24.64 -13.89 34.49
N GLY A 435 -24.55 -14.81 33.53
CA GLY A 435 -25.08 -16.17 33.64
C GLY A 435 -24.55 -16.88 34.89
N LEU A 436 -23.23 -16.90 35.08
CA LEU A 436 -22.58 -17.51 36.25
C LEU A 436 -23.11 -16.92 37.56
N ASN A 437 -23.12 -15.59 37.69
CA ASN A 437 -23.61 -14.92 38.90
C ASN A 437 -25.09 -15.21 39.20
N ASN A 438 -25.93 -15.28 38.17
CA ASN A 438 -27.35 -15.59 38.33
C ASN A 438 -27.53 -17.00 38.89
N VAL A 439 -26.78 -17.99 38.38
CA VAL A 439 -26.90 -19.37 38.87
C VAL A 439 -26.34 -19.51 40.29
N ILE A 440 -25.24 -18.82 40.63
CA ILE A 440 -24.74 -18.76 42.01
C ILE A 440 -25.83 -18.20 42.96
N THR A 441 -26.54 -17.15 42.54
CA THR A 441 -27.59 -16.53 43.37
C THR A 441 -28.82 -17.44 43.54
N GLN A 442 -29.17 -18.23 42.52
CA GLN A 442 -30.35 -19.10 42.54
C GLN A 442 -30.12 -20.43 43.24
N GLY A 443 -28.88 -20.90 43.39
CA GLY A 443 -28.55 -22.12 44.14
C GLY A 443 -28.97 -23.45 43.49
N GLU A 444 -29.57 -23.42 42.29
CA GLU A 444 -30.07 -24.61 41.59
C GLU A 444 -29.10 -25.13 40.51
N VAL A 445 -28.50 -26.30 40.75
CA VAL A 445 -27.56 -26.95 39.82
C VAL A 445 -28.24 -27.43 38.53
N THR A 446 -29.55 -27.71 38.54
CA THR A 446 -30.34 -28.05 37.34
C THR A 446 -30.40 -26.94 36.31
N VAL A 447 -30.22 -25.70 36.76
CA VAL A 447 -30.16 -24.50 35.91
C VAL A 447 -28.73 -24.24 35.42
N PHE A 448 -27.71 -24.75 36.13
CA PHE A 448 -26.30 -24.45 35.85
C PHE A 448 -25.88 -24.86 34.45
N ASN A 449 -25.90 -26.15 34.10
CA ASN A 449 -25.47 -26.56 32.75
C ASN A 449 -26.42 -26.03 31.66
N THR A 450 -27.72 -25.97 31.95
CA THR A 450 -28.75 -25.47 31.01
C THR A 450 -28.54 -24.00 30.62
N ILE A 451 -28.09 -23.14 31.54
CA ILE A 451 -27.82 -21.72 31.28
C ILE A 451 -26.37 -21.50 30.84
N ILE A 452 -25.41 -22.16 31.47
CA ILE A 452 -23.98 -21.89 31.28
C ILE A 452 -23.45 -22.50 29.98
N ASP A 453 -23.87 -23.72 29.59
CA ASP A 453 -23.32 -24.39 28.40
C ASP A 453 -23.58 -23.59 27.11
N PRO A 454 -24.80 -23.07 26.83
CA PRO A 454 -25.04 -22.27 25.62
C PRO A 454 -24.23 -20.96 25.61
N LEU A 455 -24.08 -20.32 26.78
CA LEU A 455 -23.31 -19.07 26.91
C LEU A 455 -21.80 -19.33 26.71
N TYR A 456 -21.29 -20.41 27.27
CA TYR A 456 -19.92 -20.86 27.09
C TYR A 456 -19.63 -21.20 25.62
N GLN A 457 -20.47 -22.01 24.97
CA GLN A 457 -20.32 -22.36 23.56
C GLN A 457 -20.38 -21.13 22.65
N ALA A 458 -21.26 -20.17 22.95
CA ALA A 458 -21.33 -18.92 22.19
C ALA A 458 -20.04 -18.09 22.31
N LEU A 459 -19.44 -18.04 23.50
CA LEU A 459 -18.17 -17.35 23.75
C LEU A 459 -16.99 -18.07 23.07
N GLU A 460 -16.96 -19.39 23.15
CA GLU A 460 -15.91 -20.22 22.52
C GLU A 460 -15.94 -20.11 21.00
N LYS A 461 -17.15 -20.16 20.41
CA LYS A 461 -17.36 -19.96 18.98
C LYS A 461 -16.83 -18.60 18.51
N GLU A 462 -17.16 -17.53 19.22
CA GLU A 462 -16.70 -16.16 18.88
C GLU A 462 -15.17 -16.07 18.90
N SER A 463 -14.51 -16.64 19.91
CA SER A 463 -13.05 -16.66 19.97
C SER A 463 -12.41 -17.45 18.82
N LYS A 464 -12.99 -18.60 18.46
CA LYS A 464 -12.54 -19.40 17.31
C LYS A 464 -12.68 -18.62 15.99
N GLU A 465 -13.80 -17.92 15.80
CA GLU A 465 -14.05 -17.08 14.62
C GLU A 465 -13.04 -15.91 14.55
N ILE A 466 -12.77 -15.22 15.67
CA ILE A 466 -11.75 -14.17 15.77
C ILE A 466 -10.36 -14.69 15.38
N ASN A 467 -9.94 -15.84 15.91
CA ASN A 467 -8.63 -16.42 15.62
C ASN A 467 -8.49 -16.86 14.15
N ALA A 468 -9.54 -17.45 13.59
CA ALA A 468 -9.56 -17.84 12.18
C ALA A 468 -9.48 -16.62 11.25
N GLU A 469 -10.26 -15.57 11.51
CA GLU A 469 -10.25 -14.36 10.69
C GLU A 469 -8.91 -13.62 10.80
N TYR A 470 -8.33 -13.51 12.00
CA TYR A 470 -6.98 -12.96 12.18
C TYR A 470 -5.95 -13.72 11.35
N SER A 471 -5.96 -15.06 11.41
CA SER A 471 -5.02 -15.91 10.66
C SER A 471 -5.19 -15.74 9.15
N ASN A 472 -6.43 -15.67 8.66
CA ASN A 472 -6.72 -15.44 7.24
C ASN A 472 -6.23 -14.07 6.75
N ILE A 473 -6.42 -13.01 7.55
CA ILE A 473 -5.91 -11.66 7.25
C ILE A 473 -4.38 -11.69 7.23
N PHE A 474 -3.75 -12.28 8.24
CA PHE A 474 -2.29 -12.37 8.34
C PHE A 474 -1.68 -13.10 7.14
N GLN A 475 -2.22 -14.27 6.77
CA GLN A 475 -1.76 -15.01 5.59
C GLN A 475 -1.95 -14.23 4.29
N SER A 476 -3.05 -13.48 4.16
CA SER A 476 -3.30 -12.64 2.99
C SER A 476 -2.26 -11.51 2.86
N ILE A 477 -1.81 -10.95 3.98
CA ILE A 477 -0.75 -9.95 4.04
C ILE A 477 0.62 -10.56 3.71
N GLU A 478 0.94 -11.73 4.28
CA GLU A 478 2.21 -12.42 4.00
C GLU A 478 2.33 -12.83 2.52
N GLY A 479 1.21 -13.19 1.88
CA GLY A 479 1.16 -13.54 0.47
C GLY A 479 1.59 -12.42 -0.51
N VAL A 480 1.70 -11.16 -0.04
CA VAL A 480 2.12 -10.00 -0.84
C VAL A 480 3.39 -9.32 -0.31
N ASN A 481 4.15 -9.96 0.58
CA ASN A 481 5.37 -9.38 1.16
C ASN A 481 6.52 -9.18 0.16
N ASN A 482 6.48 -9.85 -0.99
CA ASN A 482 7.50 -9.75 -2.03
C ASN A 482 7.40 -8.49 -2.91
N ILE A 483 6.34 -7.68 -2.75
CA ILE A 483 6.15 -6.42 -3.47
C ILE A 483 7.15 -5.38 -2.97
N GLN A 484 7.89 -4.71 -3.85
CA GLN A 484 8.94 -3.76 -3.45
C GLN A 484 8.52 -2.29 -3.51
N ASP A 485 7.35 -1.98 -4.07
CA ASP A 485 6.83 -0.63 -4.18
C ASP A 485 6.72 0.05 -2.81
N GLU A 486 7.38 1.21 -2.68
CA GLU A 486 7.53 1.91 -1.40
C GLU A 486 6.19 2.38 -0.82
N ILE A 487 5.30 2.91 -1.67
CA ILE A 487 3.98 3.39 -1.24
C ILE A 487 3.13 2.21 -0.74
N PHE A 488 3.14 1.10 -1.47
CA PHE A 488 2.46 -0.13 -1.06
C PHE A 488 3.02 -0.67 0.26
N GLN A 489 4.34 -0.77 0.41
CA GLN A 489 4.98 -1.27 1.62
C GLN A 489 4.74 -0.39 2.85
N ASN A 490 4.73 0.93 2.67
CA ASN A 490 4.36 1.87 3.73
C ASN A 490 2.91 1.64 4.19
N THR A 491 1.99 1.46 3.24
CA THR A 491 0.58 1.16 3.54
C THR A 491 0.43 -0.19 4.24
N LEU A 492 1.12 -1.23 3.76
CA LEU A 492 1.11 -2.57 4.36
C LEU A 492 1.67 -2.55 5.79
N THR A 493 2.69 -1.73 6.06
CA THR A 493 3.28 -1.55 7.39
C THR A 493 2.28 -0.92 8.37
N GLN A 494 1.51 0.09 7.92
CA GLN A 494 0.44 0.68 8.74
C GLN A 494 -0.68 -0.33 9.03
N ILE A 495 -1.06 -1.14 8.05
CA ILE A 495 -2.02 -2.24 8.19
C ILE A 495 -1.51 -3.26 9.21
N LYS A 496 -0.26 -3.70 9.10
CA LYS A 496 0.39 -4.62 10.06
C LYS A 496 0.42 -4.05 11.48
N THR A 497 0.67 -2.76 11.62
CA THR A 497 0.69 -2.08 12.92
C THR A 497 -0.69 -2.12 13.60
N THR A 498 -1.75 -1.84 12.83
CA THR A 498 -3.14 -1.98 13.30
C THR A 498 -3.46 -3.43 13.68
N LEU A 499 -3.10 -4.38 12.83
CA LEU A 499 -3.33 -5.81 13.07
C LEU A 499 -2.60 -6.32 14.32
N ASN A 500 -1.36 -5.86 14.56
CA ASN A 500 -0.59 -6.19 15.76
C ASN A 500 -1.24 -5.67 17.05
N THR A 501 -1.90 -4.50 16.98
CA THR A 501 -2.65 -3.96 18.13
C THR A 501 -3.86 -4.85 18.45
N ILE A 502 -4.53 -5.38 17.43
CA ILE A 502 -5.63 -6.35 17.60
C ILE A 502 -5.09 -7.68 18.15
N ALA A 503 -3.91 -8.13 17.70
CA ALA A 503 -3.28 -9.37 18.18
C ALA A 503 -3.09 -9.40 19.70
N GLN A 504 -2.71 -8.27 20.32
CA GLN A 504 -2.60 -8.16 21.79
C GLN A 504 -3.94 -8.37 22.50
N LYS A 505 -5.03 -7.88 21.91
CA LYS A 505 -6.38 -8.10 22.45
C LYS A 505 -6.82 -9.54 22.27
N ILE A 506 -6.48 -10.18 21.15
CA ILE A 506 -6.71 -11.61 20.92
C ILE A 506 -5.94 -12.47 21.94
N GLN A 507 -4.71 -12.11 22.29
CA GLN A 507 -3.98 -12.78 23.38
C GLN A 507 -4.70 -12.65 24.73
N THR A 508 -5.28 -11.49 25.02
CA THR A 508 -6.09 -11.28 26.22
C THR A 508 -7.36 -12.16 26.21
N ILE A 509 -7.99 -12.33 25.03
CA ILE A 509 -9.12 -13.24 24.83
C ILE A 509 -8.71 -14.69 25.12
N ALA A 510 -7.59 -15.14 24.56
CA ALA A 510 -7.07 -16.49 24.77
C ALA A 510 -6.74 -16.75 26.25
N ALA A 511 -6.06 -15.82 26.92
CA ALA A 511 -5.77 -15.92 28.36
C ALA A 511 -7.05 -16.04 29.20
N TYR A 512 -8.11 -15.31 28.85
CA TYR A 512 -9.40 -15.47 29.53
C TYR A 512 -10.02 -16.86 29.28
N GLN A 513 -9.92 -17.40 28.06
CA GLN A 513 -10.44 -18.74 27.77
C GLN A 513 -9.79 -19.83 28.62
N GLU A 514 -8.49 -19.72 28.89
CA GLU A 514 -7.76 -20.65 29.76
C GLU A 514 -8.29 -20.63 31.21
N THR A 515 -8.86 -19.50 31.66
CA THR A 515 -9.44 -19.38 33.02
C THR A 515 -10.87 -19.94 33.13
N LEU A 516 -11.58 -20.14 32.01
CA LEU A 516 -12.99 -20.53 32.01
C LEU A 516 -13.27 -21.83 32.78
N PRO A 517 -12.49 -22.93 32.61
CA PRO A 517 -12.73 -24.16 33.37
C PRO A 517 -12.67 -23.95 34.88
N SER A 518 -11.67 -23.20 35.37
CA SER A 518 -11.56 -22.87 36.79
C SER A 518 -12.69 -21.96 37.27
N THR A 519 -13.10 -20.96 36.49
CA THR A 519 -14.20 -20.06 36.88
C THR A 519 -15.55 -20.80 36.99
N ILE A 520 -15.80 -21.75 36.08
CA ILE A 520 -16.98 -22.61 36.13
C ILE A 520 -16.93 -23.50 37.38
N GLN A 521 -15.78 -24.13 37.65
CA GLN A 521 -15.58 -24.99 38.82
C GLN A 521 -15.70 -24.23 40.16
N ASP A 522 -15.17 -23.01 40.24
CA ASP A 522 -15.27 -22.16 41.42
C ASP A 522 -16.73 -21.76 41.69
N SER A 523 -17.48 -21.46 40.62
CA SER A 523 -18.91 -21.13 40.71
C SER A 523 -19.73 -22.31 41.22
N TYR A 524 -19.43 -23.52 40.73
CA TYR A 524 -20.02 -24.75 41.23
C TYR A 524 -19.70 -24.98 42.72
N SER A 525 -18.44 -24.79 43.10
CA SER A 525 -17.98 -24.95 44.49
C SER A 525 -18.69 -23.99 45.45
N LYS A 526 -18.93 -22.74 45.04
CA LYS A 526 -19.72 -21.77 45.83
C LYS A 526 -21.16 -22.22 46.06
N ILE A 527 -21.83 -22.77 45.04
CA ILE A 527 -23.19 -23.32 45.17
C ILE A 527 -23.20 -24.48 46.16
N LEU A 528 -22.22 -25.38 46.07
CA LEU A 528 -22.08 -26.50 47.01
C LEU A 528 -21.85 -26.00 48.46
N SER A 529 -20.99 -25.00 48.66
CA SER A 529 -20.75 -24.42 49.98
C SER A 529 -22.03 -23.83 50.61
N GLN A 530 -22.84 -23.11 49.83
CA GLN A 530 -24.13 -22.57 50.32
C GLN A 530 -25.09 -23.68 50.75
N LYS A 531 -25.19 -24.77 49.97
CA LYS A 531 -26.02 -25.92 50.33
C LYS A 531 -25.55 -26.60 51.62
N VAL A 532 -24.23 -26.74 51.79
CA VAL A 532 -23.62 -27.31 53.01
C VAL A 532 -23.88 -26.41 54.22
N GLU A 533 -23.82 -25.09 54.06
CA GLU A 533 -24.11 -24.14 55.14
C GLU A 533 -25.58 -24.24 55.61
N ILE A 534 -26.53 -24.30 54.66
CA ILE A 534 -27.96 -24.53 54.97
C ILE A 534 -28.14 -25.88 55.68
N PHE A 535 -27.49 -26.94 55.20
CA PHE A 535 -27.56 -28.25 55.87
C PHE A 535 -27.01 -28.21 57.29
N ASN A 536 -25.86 -27.58 57.52
CA ASN A 536 -25.25 -27.51 58.85
C ASN A 536 -26.15 -26.76 59.84
N ALA A 537 -26.80 -25.67 59.42
CA ALA A 537 -27.78 -24.96 60.23
C ALA A 537 -28.99 -25.86 60.60
N LEU A 538 -29.56 -26.54 59.60
CA LEU A 538 -30.64 -27.52 59.83
C LEU A 538 -30.20 -28.68 60.73
N GLN A 539 -28.97 -29.15 60.58
CA GLN A 539 -28.42 -30.22 61.40
C GLN A 539 -28.30 -29.82 62.88
N VAL A 540 -27.88 -28.59 63.15
CA VAL A 540 -27.86 -28.03 64.51
C VAL A 540 -29.27 -27.96 65.06
N ASP A 541 -30.21 -27.35 64.34
CA ASP A 541 -31.61 -27.20 64.77
C ASP A 541 -32.27 -28.55 65.08
N VAL A 542 -32.10 -29.54 64.19
CA VAL A 542 -32.63 -30.89 64.36
C VAL A 542 -32.02 -31.57 65.59
N ASN A 543 -30.69 -31.54 65.75
CA ASN A 543 -30.03 -32.18 66.88
C ASN A 543 -30.43 -31.53 68.22
N ASP A 544 -30.57 -30.21 68.24
CA ASP A 544 -31.04 -29.47 69.43
C ASP A 544 -32.47 -29.86 69.79
N ASN A 545 -33.36 -29.94 68.79
CA ASN A 545 -34.75 -30.36 68.98
C ASN A 545 -34.82 -31.81 69.50
N ILE A 546 -34.06 -32.73 68.91
CA ILE A 546 -33.98 -34.13 69.37
C ILE A 546 -33.45 -34.22 70.81
N THR A 547 -32.40 -33.47 71.14
CA THR A 547 -31.80 -33.49 72.49
C THR A 547 -32.79 -32.97 73.53
N LYS A 548 -33.47 -31.84 73.25
CA LYS A 548 -34.51 -31.28 74.13
C LYS A 548 -35.67 -32.26 74.35
N ILE A 549 -36.09 -32.97 73.31
CA ILE A 549 -37.11 -34.03 73.43
C ILE A 549 -36.61 -35.15 74.34
N SER A 550 -35.38 -35.63 74.13
CA SER A 550 -34.78 -36.68 74.96
C SER A 550 -34.70 -36.27 76.43
N ASP A 551 -34.35 -35.02 76.72
CA ASP A 551 -34.28 -34.50 78.09
C ASP A 551 -35.67 -34.41 78.74
N LEU A 552 -36.67 -33.90 78.00
CA LEU A 552 -38.05 -33.78 78.48
C LEU A 552 -38.72 -35.14 78.72
N THR A 553 -38.31 -36.17 77.98
CA THR A 553 -38.88 -37.53 78.09
C THR A 553 -38.12 -38.43 79.06
N LYS A 554 -36.97 -38.00 79.58
CA LYS A 554 -36.10 -38.81 80.45
C LYS A 554 -36.82 -39.30 81.71
N ALA A 555 -37.42 -38.39 82.46
CA ALA A 555 -38.13 -38.74 83.70
C ALA A 555 -39.32 -39.68 83.44
N THR A 556 -40.01 -39.48 82.30
CA THR A 556 -41.10 -40.36 81.87
C THR A 556 -40.61 -41.76 81.54
N THR A 557 -39.50 -41.86 80.81
CA THR A 557 -38.90 -43.15 80.42
C THR A 557 -38.38 -43.89 81.65
N GLU A 558 -37.76 -43.18 82.61
CA GLU A 558 -37.31 -43.76 83.88
C GLU A 558 -38.48 -44.27 84.74
N ALA A 559 -39.62 -43.56 84.76
CA ALA A 559 -40.83 -44.01 85.45
C ALA A 559 -41.44 -45.27 84.79
N ILE A 560 -41.55 -45.27 83.45
CA ILE A 560 -41.99 -46.44 82.68
C ILE A 560 -41.12 -47.66 82.98
N GLY A 561 -39.79 -47.50 83.01
CA GLY A 561 -38.86 -48.60 83.27
C GLY A 561 -38.91 -49.18 84.69
N LYS A 562 -39.54 -48.49 85.63
CA LYS A 562 -39.77 -48.94 87.02
C LYS A 562 -41.19 -49.44 87.27
N ASP A 563 -42.04 -49.47 86.24
CA ASP A 563 -43.49 -49.71 86.35
C ASP A 563 -44.22 -48.71 87.29
N ASP A 564 -43.70 -47.48 87.41
CA ASP A 564 -44.31 -46.38 88.16
C ASP A 564 -45.32 -45.60 87.28
N ASP A 565 -46.25 -44.85 87.90
CA ASP A 565 -47.14 -43.97 87.14
C ASP A 565 -46.37 -42.82 86.47
N ALA A 566 -46.14 -42.97 85.17
CA ALA A 566 -45.38 -42.02 84.36
C ALA A 566 -46.21 -40.79 83.93
N ALA A 567 -47.53 -40.78 84.13
CA ALA A 567 -48.41 -39.72 83.64
C ALA A 567 -48.11 -38.32 84.17
N PRO A 568 -47.82 -38.11 85.47
CA PRO A 568 -47.50 -36.77 85.98
C PRO A 568 -46.26 -36.18 85.29
N SER A 569 -45.25 -37.01 85.03
CA SER A 569 -44.02 -36.59 84.34
C SER A 569 -44.28 -36.27 82.86
N TRP A 570 -45.14 -37.04 82.18
CA TRP A 570 -45.51 -36.81 80.79
C TRP A 570 -46.37 -35.56 80.61
N GLU A 571 -47.43 -35.41 81.41
CA GLU A 571 -48.36 -34.28 81.35
C GLU A 571 -47.67 -32.95 81.64
N SER A 572 -46.66 -32.94 82.51
CA SER A 572 -45.86 -31.74 82.80
C SER A 572 -45.08 -31.21 81.57
N ASN A 573 -44.75 -32.08 80.62
CA ASN A 573 -43.88 -31.78 79.49
C ASN A 573 -44.57 -31.89 78.12
N VAL A 574 -45.78 -32.45 78.03
CA VAL A 574 -46.43 -32.81 76.75
C VAL A 574 -46.61 -31.63 75.78
N THR A 575 -46.92 -30.44 76.28
CA THR A 575 -47.06 -29.23 75.45
C THR A 575 -45.73 -28.85 74.80
N SER A 576 -44.64 -28.91 75.56
CA SER A 576 -43.28 -28.63 75.07
C SER A 576 -42.81 -29.69 74.08
N ILE A 577 -43.09 -30.97 74.36
CA ILE A 577 -42.79 -32.09 73.46
C ILE A 577 -43.52 -31.92 72.13
N ASN A 578 -44.82 -31.62 72.15
CA ASN A 578 -45.61 -31.41 70.92
C ASN A 578 -45.10 -30.24 70.07
N SER A 579 -44.65 -29.15 70.71
CA SER A 579 -44.02 -28.03 70.02
C SER A 579 -42.73 -28.47 69.28
N LEU A 580 -41.87 -29.23 69.96
CA LEU A 580 -40.63 -29.74 69.37
C LEU A 580 -40.88 -30.78 68.26
N ILE A 581 -41.92 -31.61 68.39
CA ILE A 581 -42.37 -32.50 67.30
C ILE A 581 -42.73 -31.71 66.04
N ASN A 582 -43.51 -30.64 66.19
CA ASN A 582 -43.87 -29.79 65.05
C ASN A 582 -42.64 -29.16 64.40
N ASN A 583 -41.65 -28.73 65.20
CA ASN A 583 -40.38 -28.24 64.67
C ASN A 583 -39.65 -29.32 63.87
N LEU A 584 -39.54 -30.54 64.38
CA LEU A 584 -38.90 -31.66 63.67
C LEU A 584 -39.61 -32.01 62.36
N VAL A 585 -40.95 -31.94 62.31
CA VAL A 585 -41.72 -32.13 61.07
C VAL A 585 -41.40 -31.03 60.04
N GLN A 586 -41.31 -29.77 60.48
CA GLN A 586 -40.90 -28.66 59.60
C GLN A 586 -39.45 -28.81 59.12
N ASP A 587 -38.54 -29.21 60.00
CA ASP A 587 -37.13 -29.41 59.64
C ASP A 587 -36.99 -30.57 58.64
N LYS A 588 -37.81 -31.62 58.77
CA LYS A 588 -37.92 -32.69 57.78
C LYS A 588 -38.40 -32.20 56.41
N GLU A 589 -39.38 -31.30 56.34
CA GLU A 589 -39.80 -30.69 55.08
C GLU A 589 -38.66 -29.88 54.43
N LYS A 590 -37.93 -29.07 55.23
CA LYS A 590 -36.77 -28.31 54.76
C LYS A 590 -35.66 -29.22 54.24
N LEU A 591 -35.39 -30.34 54.91
CA LEU A 591 -34.44 -31.36 54.42
C LEU A 591 -34.91 -32.01 53.12
N GLY A 592 -36.22 -32.22 52.93
CA GLY A 592 -36.79 -32.72 51.69
C GLY A 592 -36.58 -31.77 50.50
N ILE A 593 -36.78 -30.47 50.72
CA ILE A 593 -36.48 -29.42 49.73
C ILE A 593 -34.99 -29.43 49.38
N LEU A 594 -34.12 -29.45 50.39
CA LEU A 594 -32.68 -29.47 50.17
C LEU A 594 -32.23 -30.74 49.43
N LEU A 595 -32.80 -31.90 49.75
CA LEU A 595 -32.52 -33.17 49.08
C LEU A 595 -32.88 -33.12 47.59
N ALA A 596 -34.04 -32.53 47.24
CA ALA A 596 -34.47 -32.37 45.85
C ALA A 596 -33.51 -31.49 45.03
N GLN A 597 -32.79 -30.58 45.69
CA GLN A 597 -31.79 -29.70 45.08
C GLN A 597 -30.40 -30.35 44.96
N THR A 598 -30.16 -31.52 45.56
CA THR A 598 -28.89 -32.27 45.45
C THR A 598 -28.85 -33.22 44.25
N LYS A 599 -27.65 -33.41 43.67
CA LYS A 599 -27.40 -34.35 42.55
C LYS A 599 -26.39 -35.45 42.94
N GLU A 600 -26.09 -36.37 42.02
CA GLU A 600 -25.09 -37.44 42.24
C GLU A 600 -23.70 -36.91 42.60
N GLN A 601 -23.33 -35.75 42.07
CA GLN A 601 -22.07 -35.08 42.36
C GLN A 601 -22.00 -34.57 43.81
N ASP A 602 -23.14 -34.38 44.47
CA ASP A 602 -23.28 -33.94 45.87
C ASP A 602 -23.38 -35.15 46.83
N LEU A 603 -22.80 -36.31 46.48
CA LEU A 603 -23.06 -37.61 47.14
C LEU A 603 -22.94 -37.56 48.66
N ASN A 604 -21.91 -36.87 49.18
CA ASN A 604 -21.69 -36.74 50.62
C ASN A 604 -22.81 -35.95 51.30
N LEU A 605 -23.20 -34.81 50.73
CA LEU A 605 -24.29 -33.99 51.27
C LEU A 605 -25.62 -34.74 51.20
N LYS A 606 -25.90 -35.43 50.08
CA LYS A 606 -27.08 -36.26 49.90
C LYS A 606 -27.18 -37.35 50.98
N THR A 607 -26.06 -38.02 51.26
CA THR A 607 -25.98 -39.06 52.29
C THR A 607 -26.25 -38.49 53.68
N SER A 608 -25.67 -37.32 54.00
CA SER A 608 -25.88 -36.64 55.27
C SER A 608 -27.34 -36.19 55.47
N ILE A 609 -27.99 -35.65 54.43
CA ILE A 609 -29.40 -35.27 54.48
C ILE A 609 -30.30 -36.47 54.74
N VAL A 610 -30.09 -37.58 54.01
CA VAL A 610 -30.86 -38.82 54.20
C VAL A 610 -30.68 -39.36 55.62
N THR A 611 -29.45 -39.35 56.13
CA THR A 611 -29.13 -39.81 57.50
C THR A 611 -29.85 -38.97 58.56
N LEU A 612 -29.79 -37.64 58.44
CA LEU A 612 -30.46 -36.74 59.38
C LEU A 612 -31.98 -36.90 59.34
N ASN A 613 -32.56 -37.06 58.14
CA ASN A 613 -33.98 -37.29 57.95
C ASN A 613 -34.44 -38.61 58.61
N SER A 614 -33.69 -39.70 58.44
CA SER A 614 -33.97 -40.95 59.15
C SER A 614 -33.92 -40.81 60.66
N ARG A 615 -33.01 -39.97 61.19
CA ARG A 615 -32.91 -39.72 62.64
C ARG A 615 -34.13 -38.97 63.19
N ILE A 616 -34.71 -38.05 62.41
CA ILE A 616 -35.99 -37.41 62.74
C ILE A 616 -37.09 -38.46 62.83
N ASP A 617 -37.18 -39.34 61.82
CA ASP A 617 -38.20 -40.40 61.78
C ASP A 617 -38.11 -41.34 62.99
N PHE A 618 -36.90 -41.79 63.35
CA PHE A 618 -36.69 -42.59 64.55
C PHE A 618 -37.13 -41.84 65.82
N THR A 619 -36.76 -40.56 65.97
CA THR A 619 -37.13 -39.77 67.15
C THR A 619 -38.66 -39.61 67.27
N LEU A 620 -39.36 -39.34 66.16
CA LEU A 620 -40.82 -39.23 66.15
C LEU A 620 -41.50 -40.55 66.51
N GLN A 621 -40.93 -41.67 66.07
CA GLN A 621 -41.39 -43.00 66.44
C GLN A 621 -41.18 -43.27 67.94
N ASP A 622 -39.99 -42.97 68.49
CA ASP A 622 -39.67 -43.16 69.91
C ASP A 622 -40.65 -42.41 70.82
N ILE A 623 -40.96 -41.14 70.50
CA ILE A 623 -41.92 -40.35 71.30
C ILE A 623 -43.33 -40.98 71.25
N THR A 624 -43.72 -41.50 70.09
CA THR A 624 -45.01 -42.19 69.94
C THR A 624 -45.04 -43.45 70.81
N THR A 625 -43.95 -44.21 70.85
CA THR A 625 -43.79 -45.37 71.73
C THR A 625 -43.88 -44.97 73.20
N ILE A 626 -43.13 -43.94 73.63
CA ILE A 626 -43.16 -43.43 75.02
C ILE A 626 -44.59 -43.04 75.42
N LYS A 627 -45.30 -42.28 74.57
CA LYS A 627 -46.70 -41.88 74.80
C LYS A 627 -47.61 -43.10 75.04
N ASN A 628 -47.47 -44.14 74.22
CA ASN A 628 -48.28 -45.36 74.37
C ASN A 628 -47.98 -46.09 75.69
N TYR A 629 -46.72 -46.12 76.11
CA TYR A 629 -46.31 -46.73 77.37
C TYR A 629 -46.79 -45.94 78.60
N VAL A 630 -46.88 -44.60 78.53
CA VAL A 630 -47.52 -43.80 79.60
C VAL A 630 -48.96 -44.26 79.83
N VAL A 631 -49.74 -44.43 78.75
CA VAL A 631 -51.13 -44.92 78.82
C VAL A 631 -51.18 -46.34 79.39
N LEU A 632 -50.24 -47.22 79.03
CA LEU A 632 -50.14 -48.57 79.61
C LEU A 632 -49.88 -48.52 81.13
N ASN A 633 -48.97 -47.66 81.59
CA ASN A 633 -48.64 -47.52 83.02
C ASN A 633 -49.85 -47.06 83.83
N GLN A 634 -50.64 -46.11 83.32
CA GLN A 634 -51.89 -45.70 83.96
C GLN A 634 -52.95 -46.81 84.00
N LEU A 635 -52.94 -47.72 83.02
CA LEU A 635 -53.91 -48.81 82.89
C LEU A 635 -53.56 -50.04 83.76
N LYS A 636 -52.26 -50.34 83.98
CA LYS A 636 -51.80 -51.49 84.78
C LYS A 636 -52.46 -51.58 86.16
N PRO A 637 -52.56 -50.51 86.99
CA PRO A 637 -53.23 -50.57 88.29
C PRO A 637 -54.70 -50.98 88.22
N TYR A 638 -55.45 -50.48 87.24
CA TYR A 638 -56.86 -50.84 87.05
C TYR A 638 -57.01 -52.29 86.59
N TYR A 639 -56.10 -52.77 85.74
CA TYR A 639 -56.07 -54.16 85.33
C TYR A 639 -55.82 -55.08 86.54
N PHE A 640 -54.79 -54.81 87.36
CA PHE A 640 -54.51 -55.63 88.54
C PHE A 640 -55.59 -55.50 89.62
N ALA A 641 -56.19 -54.32 89.81
CA ALA A 641 -57.35 -54.14 90.67
C ALA A 641 -58.56 -54.96 90.19
N THR A 642 -58.72 -55.10 88.87
CA THR A 642 -59.75 -55.94 88.25
C THR A 642 -59.49 -57.42 88.50
N ILE A 643 -58.25 -57.88 88.33
CA ILE A 643 -57.86 -59.26 88.67
C ILE A 643 -58.11 -59.53 90.17
N ASN A 644 -57.73 -58.60 91.06
CA ASN A 644 -58.01 -58.71 92.49
C ASN A 644 -59.51 -58.72 92.81
N LEU A 645 -60.32 -57.93 92.09
CA LEU A 645 -61.78 -57.96 92.22
C LEU A 645 -62.31 -59.35 91.81
N ILE A 646 -61.85 -59.89 90.68
CA ILE A 646 -62.23 -61.24 90.22
C ILE A 646 -61.92 -62.28 91.29
N ILE A 647 -60.73 -62.24 91.90
CA ILE A 647 -60.37 -63.13 93.02
C ILE A 647 -61.36 -62.98 94.18
N LYS A 648 -61.68 -61.74 94.59
CA LYS A 648 -62.66 -61.47 95.67
C LYS A 648 -64.09 -61.91 95.35
N MET A 649 -64.42 -62.07 94.07
CA MET A 649 -65.70 -62.60 93.61
C MET A 649 -65.70 -64.13 93.54
N THR A 650 -64.56 -64.78 93.23
CA THR A 650 -64.51 -66.18 92.78
C THR A 650 -63.84 -67.17 93.74
N ASP A 651 -62.85 -66.76 94.53
CA ASP A 651 -61.92 -67.70 95.15
C ASP A 651 -62.37 -68.21 96.54
N LYS A 652 -62.00 -69.46 96.87
CA LYS A 652 -62.39 -70.23 98.08
C LYS A 652 -61.62 -69.84 99.34
N PHE A 653 -60.75 -68.85 99.28
CA PHE A 653 -59.99 -68.39 100.43
C PHE A 653 -60.85 -67.44 101.27
N GLU A 654 -60.91 -67.71 102.58
CA GLU A 654 -61.58 -66.89 103.61
C GLU A 654 -60.87 -65.53 103.78
N ALA A 655 -60.73 -64.75 102.70
CA ALA A 655 -60.32 -63.37 102.78
C ALA A 655 -61.48 -62.60 103.43
N PRO A 656 -61.25 -61.92 104.58
CA PRO A 656 -62.31 -61.24 105.34
C PRO A 656 -63.10 -60.22 104.51
N ASP A 657 -62.53 -59.77 103.39
CA ASP A 657 -63.11 -58.77 102.52
C ASP A 657 -63.79 -59.30 101.24
N SER A 658 -63.81 -60.62 101.02
CA SER A 658 -64.41 -61.29 99.85
C SER A 658 -65.94 -61.45 99.94
N PHE A 659 -66.59 -61.73 98.80
CA PHE A 659 -68.03 -62.05 98.80
C PHE A 659 -68.37 -63.43 99.36
N PRO A 660 -67.65 -64.52 99.02
CA PRO A 660 -67.92 -65.83 99.61
C PRO A 660 -67.85 -65.82 101.14
N GLU A 661 -66.92 -65.06 101.72
CA GLU A 661 -66.80 -64.91 103.17
C GLU A 661 -67.96 -64.11 103.77
N ALA A 662 -68.38 -63.00 103.13
CA ALA A 662 -69.57 -62.27 103.57
C ALA A 662 -70.84 -63.14 103.51
N LEU A 663 -70.96 -63.99 102.50
CA LEU A 663 -72.07 -64.94 102.36
C LEU A 663 -72.02 -66.03 103.45
N ARG A 664 -70.83 -66.53 103.78
CA ARG A 664 -70.60 -67.48 104.89
C ARG A 664 -71.00 -66.86 106.23
N VAL A 665 -70.54 -65.64 106.53
CA VAL A 665 -70.90 -64.90 107.75
C VAL A 665 -72.42 -64.68 107.81
N TYR A 666 -73.05 -64.28 106.71
CA TYR A 666 -74.51 -64.17 106.64
C TYR A 666 -75.21 -65.50 106.97
N HIS A 667 -74.73 -66.63 106.47
CA HIS A 667 -75.33 -67.92 106.77
C HIS A 667 -75.26 -68.28 108.26
N ILE A 668 -74.20 -67.87 108.96
CA ILE A 668 -73.94 -68.14 110.38
C ILE A 668 -74.65 -67.11 111.30
N GLU A 669 -74.42 -65.83 111.07
CA GLU A 669 -74.81 -64.72 111.95
C GLU A 669 -76.11 -64.02 111.54
N LYS A 670 -76.64 -64.33 110.34
CA LYS A 670 -77.85 -63.72 109.74
C LYS A 670 -77.77 -62.20 109.51
N ASP A 671 -76.57 -61.61 109.50
CA ASP A 671 -76.37 -60.19 109.20
C ASP A 671 -76.59 -59.87 107.71
N GLN A 672 -77.82 -59.48 107.37
CA GLN A 672 -78.19 -59.06 106.01
C GLN A 672 -77.50 -57.75 105.60
N THR A 673 -77.28 -56.84 106.54
CA THR A 673 -76.77 -55.49 106.26
C THR A 673 -75.33 -55.56 105.77
N ALA A 674 -74.50 -56.39 106.41
CA ALA A 674 -73.10 -56.59 106.00
C ALA A 674 -72.97 -57.23 104.60
N LEU A 675 -73.84 -58.20 104.26
CA LEU A 675 -73.84 -58.86 102.95
C LEU A 675 -74.30 -57.92 101.83
N VAL A 676 -75.38 -57.14 102.04
CA VAL A 676 -75.85 -56.13 101.08
C VAL A 676 -74.81 -55.04 100.86
N ALA A 677 -74.20 -54.53 101.94
CA ALA A 677 -73.12 -53.54 101.85
C ALA A 677 -71.93 -54.09 101.05
N LYS A 678 -71.61 -55.39 101.20
CA LYS A 678 -70.55 -56.04 100.41
C LYS A 678 -70.93 -56.16 98.94
N TYR A 679 -72.14 -56.60 98.62
CA TYR A 679 -72.66 -56.66 97.25
C TYR A 679 -72.59 -55.30 96.56
N GLN A 680 -73.11 -54.25 97.21
CA GLN A 680 -73.11 -52.89 96.68
C GLN A 680 -71.67 -52.37 96.48
N LYS A 681 -70.78 -52.66 97.43
CA LYS A 681 -69.37 -52.30 97.33
C LYS A 681 -68.67 -52.99 96.15
N ILE A 682 -68.88 -54.28 95.96
CA ILE A 682 -68.28 -55.04 94.84
C ILE A 682 -68.88 -54.57 93.50
N SER A 683 -70.19 -54.35 93.42
CA SER A 683 -70.84 -53.80 92.20
C SER A 683 -70.27 -52.43 91.84
N SER A 684 -70.16 -51.53 92.83
CA SER A 684 -69.61 -50.20 92.63
C SER A 684 -68.15 -50.23 92.16
N ILE A 685 -67.32 -51.10 92.76
CA ILE A 685 -65.92 -51.28 92.33
C ILE A 685 -65.87 -51.87 90.91
N LYS A 686 -66.71 -52.87 90.59
CA LYS A 686 -66.81 -53.49 89.26
C LYS A 686 -67.13 -52.45 88.19
N ASP A 687 -68.19 -51.66 88.37
CA ASP A 687 -68.63 -50.66 87.40
C ASP A 687 -67.54 -49.59 87.20
N THR A 688 -66.88 -49.16 88.28
CA THR A 688 -65.77 -48.20 88.24
C THR A 688 -64.56 -48.74 87.48
N LEU A 689 -64.15 -49.98 87.75
CA LEU A 689 -63.01 -50.62 87.10
C LEU A 689 -63.30 -50.92 85.63
N LYS A 690 -64.51 -51.40 85.30
CA LYS A 690 -64.93 -51.66 83.91
C LYS A 690 -64.93 -50.38 83.08
N ALA A 691 -65.47 -49.28 83.63
CA ALA A 691 -65.47 -47.97 82.97
C ALA A 691 -64.04 -47.45 82.76
N SER A 692 -63.17 -47.57 83.77
CA SER A 692 -61.77 -47.14 83.68
C SER A 692 -61.00 -47.94 82.63
N LEU A 693 -61.13 -49.27 82.64
CA LEU A 693 -60.51 -50.14 81.63
C LEU A 693 -61.03 -49.86 80.21
N LYS A 694 -62.33 -49.62 80.02
CA LYS A 694 -62.89 -49.19 78.71
C LYS A 694 -62.28 -47.87 78.24
N GLY A 695 -62.10 -46.90 79.14
CA GLY A 695 -61.50 -45.60 78.84
C GLY A 695 -60.04 -45.68 78.39
N TYR A 696 -59.21 -46.47 79.08
CA TYR A 696 -57.82 -46.65 78.66
C TYR A 696 -57.66 -47.56 77.44
N TYR A 697 -58.54 -48.56 77.27
CA TYR A 697 -58.55 -49.42 76.09
C TYR A 697 -58.76 -48.62 74.80
N SER A 698 -59.65 -47.62 74.80
CA SER A 698 -59.90 -46.78 73.63
C SER A 698 -58.68 -45.93 73.23
N LEU A 699 -57.87 -45.49 74.19
CA LEU A 699 -56.62 -44.76 73.95
C LEU A 699 -55.52 -45.64 73.33
N LEU A 700 -55.63 -46.96 73.43
CA LEU A 700 -54.70 -47.95 72.85
C LEU A 700 -55.28 -48.67 71.62
N ALA A 701 -56.52 -48.36 71.23
CA ALA A 701 -57.29 -49.10 70.22
C ALA A 701 -56.61 -49.10 68.83
N ASP A 702 -55.91 -48.02 68.49
CA ASP A 702 -55.29 -47.84 67.16
C ASP A 702 -53.89 -48.45 67.03
N ILE A 703 -53.31 -48.98 68.11
CA ILE A 703 -51.98 -49.61 68.09
C ILE A 703 -52.06 -50.96 67.37
N LYS A 704 -51.34 -51.09 66.25
CA LYS A 704 -51.27 -52.29 65.40
C LYS A 704 -50.18 -53.25 65.85
N ALA A 705 -50.40 -54.55 65.63
CA ALA A 705 -49.53 -55.66 66.05
C ALA A 705 -48.12 -55.71 65.39
N ALA A 706 -47.78 -54.75 64.53
CA ALA A 706 -46.60 -54.82 63.67
C ALA A 706 -45.31 -54.22 64.27
N ASN A 707 -45.39 -53.46 65.37
CA ASN A 707 -44.19 -52.90 66.01
C ASN A 707 -43.76 -53.79 67.21
N PRO A 708 -42.57 -54.42 67.17
CA PRO A 708 -42.04 -55.23 68.28
C PRO A 708 -41.94 -54.47 69.60
N GLU A 709 -41.69 -53.16 69.55
CA GLU A 709 -41.57 -52.32 70.74
C GLU A 709 -42.89 -52.13 71.48
N ASN A 710 -44.03 -52.41 70.85
CA ASN A 710 -45.35 -52.33 71.50
C ASN A 710 -45.87 -53.70 71.97
N ALA A 711 -45.02 -54.74 71.99
CA ALA A 711 -45.44 -56.11 72.30
C ALA A 711 -46.16 -56.23 73.65
N GLU A 712 -45.66 -55.56 74.69
CA GLU A 712 -46.28 -55.58 76.02
C GLU A 712 -47.65 -54.88 76.01
N ILE A 713 -47.75 -53.72 75.36
CA ILE A 713 -49.00 -52.97 75.22
C ILE A 713 -50.07 -53.84 74.54
N ILE A 714 -49.69 -54.58 73.49
CA ILE A 714 -50.59 -55.49 72.77
C ILE A 714 -51.07 -56.62 73.69
N VAL A 715 -50.20 -57.19 74.52
CA VAL A 715 -50.60 -58.25 75.47
C VAL A 715 -51.65 -57.74 76.46
N TYR A 716 -51.44 -56.57 77.06
CA TYR A 716 -52.40 -55.98 78.00
C TYR A 716 -53.71 -55.58 77.32
N LYS A 717 -53.64 -55.01 76.12
CA LYS A 717 -54.80 -54.68 75.30
C LYS A 717 -55.69 -55.90 75.06
N ASN A 718 -55.11 -57.01 74.60
CA ASN A 718 -55.85 -58.25 74.35
C ASN A 718 -56.46 -58.84 75.63
N ARG A 719 -55.74 -58.77 76.76
CA ARG A 719 -56.25 -59.25 78.05
C ARG A 719 -57.44 -58.42 78.54
N ILE A 720 -57.36 -57.10 78.40
CA ILE A 720 -58.41 -56.19 78.85
C ILE A 720 -59.65 -56.28 77.98
N GLU A 721 -59.50 -56.45 76.67
CA GLU A 721 -60.61 -56.64 75.73
C GLU A 721 -61.59 -57.71 76.21
N SER A 722 -61.07 -58.85 76.68
CA SER A 722 -61.89 -59.94 77.23
C SER A 722 -62.62 -59.58 78.54
N LEU A 723 -62.01 -58.74 79.39
CA LEU A 723 -62.56 -58.34 80.69
C LEU A 723 -63.67 -57.29 80.55
N ILE A 724 -63.57 -56.40 79.57
CA ILE A 724 -64.50 -55.28 79.36
C ILE A 724 -65.61 -55.58 78.36
N ALA A 725 -65.56 -56.73 77.69
CA ALA A 725 -66.58 -57.16 76.73
C ALA A 725 -67.99 -57.14 77.36
N ASP A 726 -69.00 -56.88 76.53
CA ASP A 726 -70.39 -56.81 77.00
C ASP A 726 -70.97 -58.20 77.32
N GLN A 727 -70.41 -59.27 76.72
CA GLN A 727 -70.74 -60.67 76.99
C GLN A 727 -69.50 -61.55 76.80
N GLY A 728 -69.36 -62.62 77.58
CA GLY A 728 -68.27 -63.60 77.45
C GLY A 728 -67.95 -64.31 78.76
N GLU A 729 -67.40 -65.53 78.70
CA GLU A 729 -67.14 -66.37 79.89
C GLU A 729 -66.28 -65.66 80.95
N TYR A 730 -65.34 -64.81 80.50
CA TYR A 730 -64.36 -64.14 81.35
C TYR A 730 -64.63 -62.63 81.54
N CYS A 731 -65.74 -62.09 81.02
CA CYS A 731 -65.99 -60.65 81.18
C CYS A 731 -66.47 -60.32 82.60
N LEU A 732 -66.18 -59.09 83.05
CA LEU A 732 -66.44 -58.64 84.43
C LEU A 732 -67.91 -58.75 84.84
N ASP A 733 -68.84 -58.45 83.93
CA ASP A 733 -70.27 -58.51 84.23
C ASP A 733 -70.75 -59.96 84.38
N THR A 734 -70.35 -60.85 83.47
CA THR A 734 -70.68 -62.27 83.57
C THR A 734 -70.07 -62.91 84.82
N LEU A 735 -68.82 -62.56 85.17
CA LEU A 735 -68.18 -63.04 86.39
C LEU A 735 -68.89 -62.51 87.66
N PHE A 736 -69.33 -61.26 87.66
CA PHE A 736 -70.10 -60.71 88.77
C PHE A 736 -71.48 -61.37 88.89
N ASP A 737 -72.22 -61.49 87.78
CA ASP A 737 -73.55 -62.11 87.79
C ASP A 737 -73.47 -63.55 88.32
N LYS A 738 -72.55 -64.36 87.79
CA LYS A 738 -72.36 -65.76 88.16
C LYS A 738 -71.93 -65.97 89.61
N ASN A 739 -70.93 -65.21 90.08
CA ASN A 739 -70.30 -65.49 91.37
C ASN A 739 -70.89 -64.68 92.53
N ILE A 740 -71.50 -63.54 92.24
CA ILE A 740 -72.06 -62.63 93.24
C ILE A 740 -73.58 -62.67 93.22
N LYS A 741 -74.19 -62.29 92.08
CA LYS A 741 -75.63 -62.04 91.98
C LYS A 741 -76.46 -63.32 92.09
N GLU A 742 -76.06 -64.39 91.42
CA GLU A 742 -76.73 -65.70 91.49
C GLU A 742 -76.64 -66.35 92.88
N ASN A 743 -75.59 -66.03 93.65
CA ASN A 743 -75.37 -66.58 94.99
C ASN A 743 -75.99 -65.75 96.13
N MET A 744 -76.61 -64.60 95.81
CA MET A 744 -77.33 -63.80 96.80
C MET A 744 -78.67 -64.45 97.19
N PRO A 745 -79.01 -64.53 98.48
CA PRO A 745 -80.29 -65.06 98.94
C PRO A 745 -81.50 -64.32 98.35
N VAL A 746 -82.50 -65.08 97.88
CA VAL A 746 -83.69 -64.57 97.17
C VAL A 746 -84.50 -63.54 97.98
N ASN A 747 -84.45 -63.62 99.31
CA ASN A 747 -85.13 -62.71 100.23
C ASN A 747 -84.39 -61.38 100.49
N ILE A 748 -83.21 -61.18 99.90
CA ILE A 748 -82.38 -59.97 100.05
C ILE A 748 -82.35 -59.13 98.76
N LEU A 749 -82.61 -59.74 97.60
CA LEU A 749 -82.55 -59.08 96.28
C LEU A 749 -83.89 -58.55 95.74
N SER A 750 -85.01 -58.86 96.40
CA SER A 750 -86.33 -58.27 96.15
C SER A 750 -86.50 -56.96 96.89
#